data_AF-A0A2Z6R262-F1
#
_entry.id   AF-A0A2Z6R262-F1
#
_cell.length_a   1.000
_cell.length_b   1.000
_cell.length_c   1.000
_cell.angle_alpha   90.00
_cell.angle_beta   90.00
_cell.angle_gamma   90.00
#
_symmetry.space_group_name_H-M   'P 1'
#
loop_
_entity.id
_entity.type
_entity.pdbx_description
1 polymer ?
#
loop_
_entity_poly.entity_id
_entity_poly.type
_entity_poly.pdbx_seq_one_letter_code
_entity_poly.pdbx_strand_id
1 'polypeptide(L)'
;MIDVNLLENLIIEERIKLYKYLDFKNIQPIGRGSFGNVVRVNWRTTDYFFALKSFNNDEITLKEVVNELKLHRSVDIHENIIRIFGITKEEISKYSFVLEYAEGGTLNDYLSKHFNDLDWNDKNQLSLQLASAVAFIHNCNIIHRDLHAYNILIHRKNIKLADFGLSKKIGEKSSNTSKILGVIPYIDPKGINDQNYKLDKKSDVYSVGVLIWQISSGHKPFRDIDYDTRLAIAILNGKREEVIDGTSVEYSNLYKKCWDVNPSERPDMQKVVLILRSIISPQQNNIVEENTIKDHQLDQKSNEILCINKSLEISNLQSQNSCQNSLSALYQEIDINKSLVLSNSRNHTSIQNNLSNTTSSQITKTSSLICDSNSDDIIDNINNDVADELIKYIIKKHDKGITFGQIKQFINKQILKLDHTLEQLIKWLLKNQIKSQHIFFLGLFYYYNIGIEEDSIKAFELFLKASKDNYSIAQVYLAKCHNDGYGTECNKKLAFDWYKKSVENGSIIGQFYLGYCYELSIGIQNNEKAAVFWYKKAANNGNTMAKLYLAECYRLGKGVEKNEVEALKYYKELAKKEVADAQFQLGNCLYYGIGIALNRKKALYWYRKSTINENIAAKYILEKHYNEKIKSKIKNKTLIKINQLRLYYIGKILIKTNYEKSFYYLKKAAENGYKVAQYDLGICYRDGILGVRKNERKAFELFKKSAKQGYNDAQYQLGYYYDVGIGTDINKVKAFELYKLAAEKGNNNAQFNLSLLYQFGEGVDKNEKKAFELIEKLAEKEDSDAQFKLGYYYDLGIGTGVNKVKAFNLYKLAAEKGNNNAHFNLSLLYQFGEGVEKDEKKAFELIKELVEKEEDVNAQFQLGYYYDKGIGIDISKIKAFELYGIAAKKGDNDAQYNLSLLYEIGEGVEKDEKKAFELIKELAEKEYLKAYCQLGYYYEKGIGTETNKKQAFELYKMAAEKGDNDAQYNMSLLYQLGEGVNKDEKKAFELIKELAEKEYLKSQFKLGYYYDKGIGTEVNKVKAFELYKIAAEKGNNYAQFNLSLLYQLGEGVKKDETKAFELIKKLAEKEDSNAQFQLGYYYDLGIGTYVSKIKAFELYKIAAEKGDDDAQFNLSLLYRLGEGINKDEKKAFELIKELAEKGYLKAYCQLGCYYEKGVGTEINKEQAFELYKVAAEKGDNDARYNLSLLYLFGEGVKKDKKKAFELIKELAKRKYSKAQIQLEYYYSIRIRTNKIK
;
A
#
# COMPACT_ATOMS: atom_id res chain seq x y z
N MET A 1 9.44 17.52 -33.56
CA MET A 1 9.16 16.44 -34.54
C MET A 1 8.54 15.17 -33.94
N ILE A 2 8.74 14.82 -32.65
CA ILE A 2 8.33 13.51 -32.11
C ILE A 2 6.79 13.29 -32.13
N ASP A 3 5.99 14.31 -31.80
CA ASP A 3 4.53 14.17 -31.69
C ASP A 3 3.80 14.12 -33.06
N VAL A 4 4.39 14.66 -34.15
CA VAL A 4 3.81 14.58 -35.51
C VAL A 4 3.83 13.14 -36.03
N ASN A 5 4.98 12.47 -35.91
CA ASN A 5 5.12 11.07 -36.29
C ASN A 5 4.14 10.17 -35.50
N LEU A 6 3.77 10.53 -34.26
CA LEU A 6 2.80 9.76 -33.49
C LEU A 6 1.39 9.87 -34.06
N LEU A 7 0.95 11.06 -34.47
CA LEU A 7 -0.36 11.24 -35.12
C LEU A 7 -0.39 10.58 -36.51
N GLU A 8 0.69 10.69 -37.28
CA GLU A 8 0.79 10.04 -38.59
C GLU A 8 0.89 8.51 -38.47
N ASN A 9 1.58 7.96 -37.47
CA ASN A 9 1.55 6.52 -37.17
C ASN A 9 0.14 6.05 -36.78
N LEU A 10 -0.62 6.81 -35.99
CA LEU A 10 -2.01 6.47 -35.65
C LEU A 10 -2.96 6.48 -36.86
N ILE A 11 -2.61 7.20 -37.93
CA ILE A 11 -3.29 7.15 -39.24
C ILE A 11 -2.83 5.93 -40.05
N ILE A 12 -1.51 5.71 -40.14
CA ILE A 12 -0.89 4.62 -40.93
C ILE A 12 -1.28 3.24 -40.39
N GLU A 13 -1.40 3.10 -39.07
CA GLU A 13 -1.88 1.89 -38.39
C GLU A 13 -3.42 1.73 -38.41
N GLU A 14 -4.13 2.56 -39.18
CA GLU A 14 -5.61 2.61 -39.29
C GLU A 14 -6.37 2.79 -37.96
N ARG A 15 -5.67 3.08 -36.86
CA ARG A 15 -6.27 3.25 -35.52
C ARG A 15 -7.21 4.44 -35.42
N ILE A 16 -7.13 5.39 -36.35
CA ILE A 16 -7.98 6.59 -36.44
C ILE A 16 -8.31 6.85 -37.90
N LYS A 17 -9.61 6.98 -38.22
CA LYS A 17 -10.09 7.17 -39.59
C LYS A 17 -9.70 8.55 -40.13
N LEU A 18 -8.93 8.58 -41.22
CA LEU A 18 -8.64 9.78 -41.98
C LEU A 18 -9.71 10.01 -43.06
N TYR A 19 -10.46 11.10 -42.92
CA TYR A 19 -11.42 11.59 -43.90
C TYR A 19 -10.72 12.54 -44.89
N LYS A 20 -10.97 12.38 -46.20
CA LYS A 20 -10.47 13.33 -47.21
C LYS A 20 -11.23 14.64 -47.07
N TYR A 21 -10.53 15.77 -46.98
CA TYR A 21 -11.16 17.06 -46.76
C TYR A 21 -12.12 17.47 -47.90
N LEU A 22 -11.76 17.13 -49.15
CA LEU A 22 -12.55 17.37 -50.36
C LEU A 22 -13.90 16.60 -50.42
N ASP A 23 -14.13 15.68 -49.51
CA ASP A 23 -15.41 14.97 -49.37
C ASP A 23 -16.37 15.70 -48.40
N PHE A 24 -15.98 16.84 -47.83
CA PHE A 24 -16.87 17.72 -47.08
C PHE A 24 -17.38 18.89 -47.94
N LYS A 25 -18.68 19.21 -47.82
CA LYS A 25 -19.36 20.31 -48.52
C LYS A 25 -20.17 21.16 -47.52
N ASN A 26 -20.71 22.28 -47.98
CA ASN A 26 -21.59 23.19 -47.20
C ASN A 26 -20.95 23.71 -45.91
N ILE A 27 -19.67 24.12 -45.98
CA ILE A 27 -18.88 24.63 -44.86
C ILE A 27 -19.52 25.91 -44.30
N GLN A 28 -20.11 25.82 -43.11
CA GLN A 28 -20.69 26.95 -42.39
C GLN A 28 -19.97 27.15 -41.04
N PRO A 29 -19.38 28.32 -40.75
CA PRO A 29 -18.87 28.63 -39.42
C PRO A 29 -19.97 28.56 -38.37
N ILE A 30 -19.74 27.82 -37.28
CA ILE A 30 -20.68 27.66 -36.16
C ILE A 30 -20.08 28.01 -34.80
N GLY A 31 -18.74 28.12 -34.69
CA GLY A 31 -18.09 28.52 -33.45
C GLY A 31 -16.60 28.82 -33.64
N ARG A 32 -16.02 29.50 -32.65
CA ARG A 32 -14.57 29.78 -32.58
C ARG A 32 -14.11 29.59 -31.15
N GLY A 33 -13.35 28.53 -30.92
CA GLY A 33 -12.83 28.15 -29.61
C GLY A 33 -11.48 28.79 -29.30
N SER A 34 -10.91 28.38 -28.18
CA SER A 34 -9.60 28.81 -27.71
C SER A 34 -8.44 28.33 -28.60
N PHE A 35 -8.61 27.17 -29.26
CA PHE A 35 -7.59 26.47 -30.06
C PHE A 35 -7.85 26.41 -31.58
N GLY A 36 -8.99 26.94 -32.06
CA GLY A 36 -9.29 27.06 -33.49
C GLY A 36 -10.77 27.25 -33.83
N ASN A 37 -11.12 27.15 -35.12
CA ASN A 37 -12.47 27.38 -35.63
C ASN A 37 -13.27 26.07 -35.71
N VAL A 38 -14.57 26.14 -35.46
CA VAL A 38 -15.52 25.04 -35.65
C VAL A 38 -16.49 25.37 -36.78
N VAL A 39 -16.55 24.49 -37.78
CA VAL A 39 -17.44 24.61 -38.95
C VAL A 39 -18.39 23.39 -39.02
N ARG A 40 -19.65 23.61 -39.37
CA ARG A 40 -20.56 22.53 -39.79
C ARG A 40 -20.29 22.19 -41.24
N VAL A 41 -20.31 20.91 -41.56
CA VAL A 41 -20.16 20.39 -42.93
C VAL A 41 -21.13 19.22 -43.16
N ASN A 42 -21.36 18.88 -44.43
CA ASN A 42 -22.03 17.66 -44.85
C ASN A 42 -21.02 16.76 -45.57
N TRP A 43 -21.12 15.44 -45.41
CA TRP A 43 -20.35 14.52 -46.25
C TRP A 43 -20.91 14.51 -47.69
N ARG A 44 -20.05 14.33 -48.69
CA ARG A 44 -20.42 14.55 -50.10
C ARG A 44 -21.61 13.71 -50.55
N THR A 45 -21.72 12.49 -50.03
CA THR A 45 -22.73 11.48 -50.39
C THR A 45 -23.86 11.30 -49.36
N THR A 46 -23.94 12.11 -48.29
CA THR A 46 -25.02 12.00 -47.29
C THR A 46 -25.51 13.38 -46.83
N ASP A 47 -26.74 13.42 -46.30
CA ASP A 47 -27.28 14.61 -45.62
C ASP A 47 -26.91 14.66 -44.13
N TYR A 48 -26.00 13.78 -43.68
CA TYR A 48 -25.53 13.76 -42.30
C TYR A 48 -24.52 14.89 -42.06
N PHE A 49 -24.80 15.70 -41.05
CA PHE A 49 -23.95 16.82 -40.64
C PHE A 49 -22.84 16.37 -39.70
N PHE A 50 -21.64 16.91 -39.89
CA PHE A 50 -20.50 16.79 -39.01
C PHE A 50 -20.05 18.18 -38.56
N ALA A 51 -19.37 18.25 -37.42
CA ALA A 51 -18.61 19.44 -37.03
C ALA A 51 -17.10 19.19 -37.24
N LEU A 52 -16.41 20.09 -37.91
CA LEU A 52 -14.94 20.07 -38.02
C LEU A 52 -14.35 21.07 -37.01
N LYS A 53 -13.67 20.58 -35.97
CA LYS A 53 -12.86 21.39 -35.04
C LYS A 53 -11.45 21.47 -35.61
N SER A 54 -11.10 22.63 -36.18
CA SER A 54 -9.76 22.91 -36.72
C SER A 54 -8.80 23.37 -35.63
N PHE A 55 -7.51 23.13 -35.84
CA PHE A 55 -6.43 23.47 -34.91
C PHE A 55 -5.36 24.34 -35.58
N ASN A 56 -4.57 25.05 -34.78
CA ASN A 56 -3.41 25.80 -35.24
C ASN A 56 -2.19 24.89 -35.46
N ASN A 57 -1.32 25.23 -36.40
CA ASN A 57 -0.22 24.36 -36.86
C ASN A 57 1.09 24.49 -36.05
N ASP A 58 1.03 24.93 -34.79
CA ASP A 58 2.21 24.96 -33.92
C ASP A 58 2.42 23.61 -33.19
N GLU A 59 3.66 23.34 -32.80
CA GLU A 59 4.06 22.05 -32.22
C GLU A 59 3.44 21.79 -30.83
N ILE A 60 3.02 22.84 -30.12
CA ILE A 60 2.34 22.71 -28.82
C ILE A 60 0.90 22.27 -29.04
N THR A 61 0.17 22.93 -29.94
CA THR A 61 -1.21 22.58 -30.29
C THR A 61 -1.33 21.13 -30.79
N LEU A 62 -0.38 20.65 -31.62
CA LEU A 62 -0.39 19.25 -32.09
C LEU A 62 -0.26 18.22 -30.97
N LYS A 63 0.52 18.52 -29.92
CA LYS A 63 0.65 17.67 -28.73
C LYS A 63 -0.62 17.64 -27.90
N GLU A 64 -1.29 18.79 -27.77
CA GLU A 64 -2.58 18.89 -27.08
C GLU A 64 -3.68 18.14 -27.85
N VAL A 65 -3.71 18.20 -29.19
CA VAL A 65 -4.59 17.40 -30.06
C VAL A 65 -4.39 15.90 -29.85
N VAL A 66 -3.15 15.41 -29.83
CA VAL A 66 -2.85 13.99 -29.57
C VAL A 66 -3.28 13.58 -28.16
N ASN A 67 -3.22 14.48 -27.17
CA ASN A 67 -3.69 14.22 -25.82
C ASN A 67 -5.21 14.19 -25.71
N GLU A 68 -5.91 15.18 -26.28
CA GLU A 68 -7.38 15.24 -26.37
C GLU A 68 -7.92 13.94 -26.98
N LEU A 69 -7.32 13.50 -28.08
CA LEU A 69 -7.68 12.27 -28.81
C LEU A 69 -7.44 10.98 -28.01
N LYS A 70 -6.35 10.90 -27.22
CA LYS A 70 -6.06 9.76 -26.34
C LYS A 70 -7.06 9.66 -25.19
N LEU A 71 -7.37 10.78 -24.55
CA LEU A 71 -8.32 10.82 -23.43
C LEU A 71 -9.74 10.53 -23.92
N HIS A 72 -10.15 11.21 -24.99
CA HIS A 72 -11.49 11.04 -25.57
C HIS A 72 -11.78 9.59 -25.96
N ARG A 73 -10.84 8.90 -26.61
CA ARG A 73 -10.98 7.47 -26.95
C ARG A 73 -11.21 6.54 -25.77
N SER A 74 -10.79 6.92 -24.56
CA SER A 74 -11.06 6.13 -23.35
C SER A 74 -12.46 6.38 -22.77
N VAL A 75 -13.23 7.31 -23.32
CA VAL A 75 -14.57 7.70 -22.83
C VAL A 75 -15.67 7.78 -23.90
N ASP A 76 -15.36 7.65 -25.21
CA ASP A 76 -16.33 7.67 -26.35
C ASP A 76 -17.46 6.62 -26.27
N ILE A 77 -17.42 5.70 -25.30
CA ILE A 77 -18.49 4.72 -25.08
C ILE A 77 -19.72 5.27 -24.35
N HIS A 78 -19.61 6.44 -23.70
CA HIS A 78 -20.71 7.03 -22.91
C HIS A 78 -21.60 7.93 -23.78
N GLU A 79 -22.92 7.69 -23.79
CA GLU A 79 -23.85 8.35 -24.73
C GLU A 79 -23.87 9.89 -24.62
N ASN A 80 -23.69 10.42 -23.41
CA ASN A 80 -23.63 11.87 -23.13
C ASN A 80 -22.25 12.51 -23.35
N ILE A 81 -21.33 11.87 -24.09
CA ILE A 81 -20.07 12.48 -24.53
C ILE A 81 -20.16 12.72 -26.06
N ILE A 82 -19.62 13.84 -26.54
CA ILE A 82 -19.61 14.16 -27.98
C ILE A 82 -18.72 13.18 -28.72
N ARG A 83 -19.17 12.59 -29.83
CA ARG A 83 -18.38 11.56 -30.54
C ARG A 83 -17.30 12.12 -31.46
N ILE A 84 -16.10 11.52 -31.46
CA ILE A 84 -15.06 11.74 -32.48
C ILE A 84 -15.14 10.63 -33.52
N PHE A 85 -15.47 10.97 -34.77
CA PHE A 85 -15.52 10.01 -35.88
C PHE A 85 -14.17 9.78 -36.55
N GLY A 86 -13.24 10.74 -36.43
CA GLY A 86 -11.89 10.65 -37.01
C GLY A 86 -11.24 12.03 -37.16
N ILE A 87 -10.29 12.13 -38.09
CA ILE A 87 -9.60 13.37 -38.44
C ILE A 87 -9.66 13.66 -39.94
N THR A 88 -9.45 14.91 -40.32
CA THR A 88 -9.25 15.33 -41.71
C THR A 88 -8.11 16.32 -41.82
N LYS A 89 -7.57 16.49 -43.04
CA LYS A 89 -6.37 17.28 -43.34
C LYS A 89 -6.67 18.20 -44.54
N GLU A 90 -6.70 19.50 -44.30
CA GLU A 90 -7.06 20.53 -45.29
C GLU A 90 -5.87 20.91 -46.19
N GLU A 91 -4.67 20.98 -45.61
CA GLU A 91 -3.40 21.29 -46.27
C GLU A 91 -2.26 20.41 -45.70
N ILE A 92 -1.04 20.53 -46.23
CA ILE A 92 0.13 19.69 -45.89
C ILE A 92 0.41 19.61 -44.37
N SER A 93 -0.01 20.58 -43.56
CA SER A 93 0.23 20.61 -42.10
C SER A 93 -1.00 20.87 -41.21
N LYS A 94 -2.21 21.05 -41.76
CA LYS A 94 -3.40 21.48 -40.97
C LYS A 94 -4.41 20.35 -40.72
N TYR A 95 -4.52 19.91 -39.46
CA TYR A 95 -5.44 18.86 -39.01
C TYR A 95 -6.73 19.43 -38.41
N SER A 96 -7.82 18.66 -38.48
CA SER A 96 -9.10 18.93 -37.82
C SER A 96 -9.75 17.64 -37.33
N PHE A 97 -10.42 17.65 -36.17
CA PHE A 97 -11.29 16.54 -35.75
C PHE A 97 -12.60 16.57 -36.53
N VAL A 98 -13.09 15.38 -36.88
CA VAL A 98 -14.44 15.15 -37.43
C VAL A 98 -15.33 14.68 -36.27
N LEU A 99 -16.25 15.55 -35.84
CA LEU A 99 -17.06 15.39 -34.63
C LEU A 99 -18.55 15.15 -34.97
N GLU A 100 -19.26 14.56 -34.02
CA GLU A 100 -20.73 14.60 -33.94
C GLU A 100 -21.23 16.05 -33.96
N TYR A 101 -22.24 16.32 -34.80
CA TYR A 101 -22.86 17.63 -34.88
C TYR A 101 -24.05 17.70 -33.92
N ALA A 102 -23.95 18.58 -32.92
CA ALA A 102 -25.01 18.86 -31.96
C ALA A 102 -25.84 20.07 -32.42
N GLU A 103 -27.03 19.83 -32.99
CA GLU A 103 -27.90 20.87 -33.57
C GLU A 103 -28.49 21.85 -32.54
N GLY A 104 -28.58 21.46 -31.27
CA GLY A 104 -29.01 22.35 -30.18
C GLY A 104 -27.97 23.41 -29.81
N GLY A 105 -26.74 23.31 -30.32
CA GLY A 105 -25.64 24.23 -30.01
C GLY A 105 -25.10 24.02 -28.60
N THR A 106 -24.57 25.09 -28.00
CA THR A 106 -24.11 25.05 -26.60
C THR A 106 -25.28 25.10 -25.62
N LEU A 107 -25.09 24.60 -24.41
CA LEU A 107 -26.09 24.67 -23.33
C LEU A 107 -26.50 26.13 -23.06
N ASN A 108 -25.56 27.07 -23.13
CA ASN A 108 -25.85 28.50 -22.98
C ASN A 108 -26.82 29.00 -24.07
N ASP A 109 -26.56 28.65 -25.34
CA ASP A 109 -27.41 29.08 -26.46
C ASP A 109 -28.77 28.38 -26.43
N TYR A 110 -28.78 27.09 -26.09
CA TYR A 110 -29.98 26.27 -25.98
C TYR A 110 -30.93 26.81 -24.91
N LEU A 111 -30.43 27.06 -23.68
CA LEU A 111 -31.23 27.67 -22.61
C LEU A 111 -31.73 29.06 -23.02
N SER A 112 -30.90 29.90 -23.66
CA SER A 112 -31.33 31.24 -24.09
C SER A 112 -32.50 31.27 -25.08
N LYS A 113 -32.76 30.16 -25.78
CA LYS A 113 -33.82 30.02 -26.80
C LYS A 113 -34.99 29.16 -26.33
N HIS A 114 -34.71 28.11 -25.56
CA HIS A 114 -35.64 27.02 -25.26
C HIS A 114 -35.93 26.84 -23.77
N PHE A 115 -35.46 27.71 -22.87
CA PHE A 115 -35.71 27.53 -21.43
C PHE A 115 -37.20 27.48 -21.06
N ASN A 116 -38.05 28.24 -21.77
CA ASN A 116 -39.50 28.20 -21.57
C ASN A 116 -40.15 26.90 -22.09
N ASP A 117 -39.44 26.12 -22.91
CA ASP A 117 -39.86 24.82 -23.44
C ASP A 117 -39.43 23.65 -22.54
N LEU A 118 -38.71 23.92 -21.42
CA LEU A 118 -38.18 22.92 -20.49
C LEU A 118 -38.98 22.91 -19.18
N ASP A 119 -39.67 21.80 -18.94
CA ASP A 119 -40.28 21.52 -17.63
C ASP A 119 -39.23 21.06 -16.59
N TRP A 120 -39.68 20.78 -15.36
CA TRP A 120 -38.79 20.31 -14.30
C TRP A 120 -38.24 18.90 -14.51
N ASN A 121 -38.93 18.03 -15.25
CA ASN A 121 -38.40 16.72 -15.61
C ASN A 121 -37.26 16.88 -16.62
N ASP A 122 -37.47 17.67 -17.69
CA ASP A 122 -36.42 18.01 -18.67
C ASP A 122 -35.18 18.61 -17.97
N LYS A 123 -35.36 19.58 -17.05
CA LYS A 123 -34.26 20.18 -16.27
C LYS A 123 -33.53 19.16 -15.39
N ASN A 124 -34.27 18.30 -14.69
CA ASN A 124 -33.68 17.24 -13.86
C ASN A 124 -32.91 16.21 -14.70
N GLN A 125 -33.43 15.83 -15.87
CA GLN A 125 -32.78 14.88 -16.79
C GLN A 125 -31.49 15.46 -17.38
N LEU A 126 -31.51 16.72 -17.84
CA LEU A 126 -30.29 17.42 -18.30
C LEU A 126 -29.22 17.44 -17.20
N SER A 127 -29.61 17.75 -15.97
CA SER A 127 -28.70 17.73 -14.81
C SER A 127 -28.16 16.34 -14.50
N LEU A 128 -29.01 15.31 -14.54
CA LEU A 128 -28.61 13.91 -14.33
C LEU A 128 -27.66 13.41 -15.41
N GLN A 129 -27.90 13.74 -16.68
CA GLN A 129 -27.04 13.37 -17.81
C GLN A 129 -25.66 14.03 -17.69
N LEU A 130 -25.62 15.34 -17.36
CA LEU A 130 -24.37 16.05 -17.10
C LEU A 130 -23.58 15.42 -15.94
N ALA A 131 -24.23 15.19 -14.80
CA ALA A 131 -23.60 14.56 -13.65
C ALA A 131 -23.13 13.12 -13.95
N SER A 132 -23.89 12.36 -14.74
CA SER A 132 -23.53 10.99 -15.13
C SER A 132 -22.32 10.96 -16.06
N ALA A 133 -22.26 11.86 -17.06
CA ALA A 133 -21.10 12.01 -17.93
C ALA A 133 -19.83 12.39 -17.14
N VAL A 134 -19.94 13.32 -16.19
CA VAL A 134 -18.79 13.74 -15.37
C VAL A 134 -18.40 12.64 -14.36
N ALA A 135 -19.36 11.93 -13.76
CA ALA A 135 -19.07 10.76 -12.92
C ALA A 135 -18.35 9.65 -13.69
N PHE A 136 -18.74 9.41 -14.94
CA PHE A 136 -18.13 8.42 -15.80
C PHE A 136 -16.66 8.76 -16.11
N ILE A 137 -16.35 9.97 -16.56
CA ILE A 137 -14.94 10.36 -16.81
C ILE A 137 -14.11 10.39 -15.51
N HIS A 138 -14.73 10.73 -14.37
CA HIS A 138 -14.10 10.64 -13.06
C HIS A 138 -13.77 9.20 -12.67
N ASN A 139 -14.61 8.22 -13.01
CA ASN A 139 -14.31 6.79 -12.81
C ASN A 139 -13.18 6.31 -13.73
N CYS A 140 -13.08 6.85 -14.96
CA CYS A 140 -11.92 6.68 -15.85
C CYS A 140 -10.64 7.42 -15.38
N ASN A 141 -10.67 8.05 -14.19
CA ASN A 141 -9.59 8.87 -13.63
C ASN A 141 -9.14 10.03 -14.54
N ILE A 142 -10.09 10.63 -15.25
CA ILE A 142 -9.94 11.88 -16.02
C ILE A 142 -10.62 13.00 -15.24
N ILE A 143 -10.00 14.18 -15.24
CA ILE A 143 -10.57 15.43 -14.72
C ILE A 143 -10.73 16.37 -15.93
N HIS A 144 -11.90 16.98 -16.09
CA HIS A 144 -12.23 17.79 -17.29
C HIS A 144 -11.60 19.18 -17.23
N ARG A 145 -11.63 19.83 -16.07
CA ARG A 145 -10.98 21.12 -15.75
C ARG A 145 -11.52 22.36 -16.49
N ASP A 146 -12.33 22.22 -17.52
CA ASP A 146 -12.91 23.32 -18.30
C ASP A 146 -14.43 23.12 -18.51
N LEU A 147 -15.13 22.74 -17.44
CA LEU A 147 -16.58 22.55 -17.45
C LEU A 147 -17.30 23.90 -17.36
N HIS A 148 -17.89 24.32 -18.47
CA HIS A 148 -18.72 25.53 -18.55
C HIS A 148 -19.75 25.39 -19.68
N ALA A 149 -20.80 26.22 -19.69
CA ALA A 149 -21.96 26.01 -20.57
C ALA A 149 -21.66 26.07 -22.08
N TYR A 150 -20.52 26.63 -22.50
CA TYR A 150 -20.06 26.58 -23.89
C TYR A 150 -19.39 25.25 -24.31
N ASN A 151 -18.90 24.44 -23.36
CA ASN A 151 -18.30 23.11 -23.58
C ASN A 151 -19.31 21.97 -23.35
N ILE A 152 -20.53 22.31 -22.92
CA ILE A 152 -21.68 21.39 -22.88
C ILE A 152 -22.52 21.67 -24.12
N LEU A 153 -22.75 20.64 -24.94
CA LEU A 153 -23.56 20.73 -26.16
C LEU A 153 -24.91 20.01 -25.97
N ILE A 154 -25.90 20.36 -26.80
CA ILE A 154 -27.20 19.70 -26.82
C ILE A 154 -27.44 19.03 -28.17
N HIS A 155 -27.65 17.71 -28.17
CA HIS A 155 -28.04 16.91 -29.34
C HIS A 155 -29.34 16.17 -29.01
N ARG A 156 -30.43 16.42 -29.74
CA ARG A 156 -31.74 15.79 -29.56
C ARG A 156 -32.26 15.83 -28.12
N LYS A 157 -32.25 17.02 -27.50
CA LYS A 157 -32.54 17.27 -26.07
C LYS A 157 -31.59 16.61 -25.05
N ASN A 158 -30.56 15.86 -25.47
CA ASN A 158 -29.60 15.23 -24.57
C ASN A 158 -28.31 16.05 -24.43
N ILE A 159 -27.71 16.00 -23.24
CA ILE A 159 -26.38 16.53 -22.96
C ILE A 159 -25.32 15.77 -23.75
N LYS A 160 -24.37 16.51 -24.33
CA LYS A 160 -23.13 16.04 -24.94
C LYS A 160 -21.96 16.84 -24.36
N LEU A 161 -21.21 16.22 -23.45
CA LEU A 161 -19.98 16.77 -22.89
C LEU A 161 -18.89 16.82 -23.97
N ALA A 162 -18.29 18.00 -24.18
CA ALA A 162 -17.32 18.27 -25.23
C ALA A 162 -16.05 18.97 -24.71
N ASP A 163 -15.10 19.16 -25.63
CA ASP A 163 -13.77 19.78 -25.45
C ASP A 163 -12.92 19.18 -24.33
N PHE A 164 -12.13 18.16 -24.68
CA PHE A 164 -11.19 17.52 -23.75
C PHE A 164 -9.78 18.12 -23.83
N GLY A 165 -9.60 19.28 -24.47
CA GLY A 165 -8.28 19.90 -24.69
C GLY A 165 -7.52 20.25 -23.41
N LEU A 166 -8.24 20.59 -22.33
CA LEU A 166 -7.67 20.85 -21.00
C LEU A 166 -7.83 19.66 -20.01
N SER A 167 -8.56 18.62 -20.41
CA SER A 167 -8.72 17.40 -19.65
C SER A 167 -7.38 16.67 -19.49
N LYS A 168 -7.16 16.05 -18.33
CA LYS A 168 -5.96 15.25 -18.04
C LYS A 168 -6.26 14.07 -17.12
N LYS A 169 -5.40 13.05 -17.11
CA LYS A 169 -5.47 11.99 -16.10
C LYS A 169 -5.02 12.51 -14.73
N ILE A 170 -5.49 11.87 -13.66
CA ILE A 170 -5.02 12.16 -12.30
C ILE A 170 -3.49 12.03 -12.23
N GLY A 171 -2.83 13.06 -11.70
CA GLY A 171 -1.37 13.13 -11.57
C GLY A 171 -0.67 13.97 -12.64
N GLU A 172 -1.27 14.17 -13.82
CA GLU A 172 -0.67 14.94 -14.92
C GLU A 172 -0.69 16.47 -14.64
N LYS A 173 0.49 17.11 -14.75
CA LYS A 173 0.66 18.55 -14.54
C LYS A 173 -0.12 19.40 -15.56
N SER A 174 -0.74 20.47 -15.09
CA SER A 174 -1.36 21.50 -15.94
C SER A 174 -0.32 22.47 -16.50
N SER A 175 -0.69 23.10 -17.62
CA SER A 175 0.05 24.19 -18.26
C SER A 175 -0.98 25.16 -18.85
N ASN A 176 -0.73 26.46 -18.68
CA ASN A 176 -1.48 27.62 -19.19
C ASN A 176 -2.80 28.00 -18.48
N THR A 177 -2.82 29.25 -18.00
CA THR A 177 -3.91 29.94 -17.29
C THR A 177 -4.47 31.13 -18.09
N SER A 178 -4.35 31.11 -19.42
CA SER A 178 -4.39 32.31 -20.26
C SER A 178 -5.78 32.80 -20.73
N LYS A 179 -6.91 32.16 -20.34
CA LYS A 179 -8.28 32.54 -20.80
C LYS A 179 -9.34 32.59 -19.68
N ILE A 180 -8.96 32.97 -18.47
CA ILE A 180 -9.82 32.97 -17.27
C ILE A 180 -11.08 33.87 -17.37
N LEU A 181 -11.00 35.02 -18.05
CA LEU A 181 -12.05 36.05 -18.02
C LEU A 181 -13.42 35.61 -18.61
N GLY A 182 -13.47 34.64 -19.52
CA GLY A 182 -14.73 34.25 -20.16
C GLY A 182 -15.65 33.37 -19.30
N VAL A 183 -15.09 32.72 -18.27
CA VAL A 183 -15.73 31.57 -17.60
C VAL A 183 -15.58 31.61 -16.07
N ILE A 184 -15.20 32.76 -15.51
CA ILE A 184 -14.91 32.98 -14.08
C ILE A 184 -15.90 32.26 -13.12
N PRO A 185 -17.24 32.33 -13.28
CA PRO A 185 -18.15 31.72 -12.32
C PRO A 185 -18.02 30.19 -12.21
N TYR A 186 -17.71 29.51 -13.32
CA TYR A 186 -17.58 28.05 -13.36
C TYR A 186 -16.21 27.54 -12.86
N ILE A 187 -15.22 28.43 -12.70
CA ILE A 187 -13.90 28.07 -12.17
C ILE A 187 -13.99 27.94 -10.65
N ASP A 188 -13.44 26.85 -10.12
CA ASP A 188 -13.25 26.64 -8.68
C ASP A 188 -12.56 27.85 -8.03
N PRO A 189 -13.15 28.51 -7.02
CA PRO A 189 -12.58 29.71 -6.41
C PRO A 189 -11.13 29.50 -5.94
N LYS A 190 -10.76 28.31 -5.47
CA LYS A 190 -9.35 28.04 -5.09
C LYS A 190 -8.38 28.15 -6.27
N GLY A 191 -8.81 27.75 -7.48
CA GLY A 191 -8.05 27.90 -8.72
C GLY A 191 -7.95 29.33 -9.26
N ILE A 192 -8.79 30.24 -8.76
CA ILE A 192 -8.71 31.68 -9.07
C ILE A 192 -7.67 32.37 -8.16
N ASN A 193 -7.56 31.95 -6.89
CA ASN A 193 -6.70 32.59 -5.89
C ASN A 193 -5.25 32.06 -5.90
N ASP A 194 -5.05 30.75 -6.04
CA ASP A 194 -3.72 30.15 -6.15
C ASP A 194 -3.47 29.58 -7.54
N GLN A 195 -2.51 30.19 -8.25
CA GLN A 195 -2.03 29.74 -9.56
C GLN A 195 -1.40 28.32 -9.55
N ASN A 196 -1.22 27.72 -8.37
CA ASN A 196 -0.65 26.38 -8.19
C ASN A 196 -1.70 25.35 -7.75
N TYR A 197 -2.94 25.77 -7.46
CA TYR A 197 -4.03 24.87 -7.13
C TYR A 197 -4.32 23.96 -8.33
N LYS A 198 -3.99 22.67 -8.18
CA LYS A 198 -4.23 21.66 -9.22
C LYS A 198 -5.70 21.27 -9.20
N LEU A 199 -6.47 21.76 -10.19
CA LEU A 199 -7.88 21.39 -10.39
C LEU A 199 -8.05 19.86 -10.37
N ASP A 200 -8.96 19.39 -9.52
CA ASP A 200 -9.23 17.99 -9.23
C ASP A 200 -10.70 17.61 -9.51
N LYS A 201 -11.12 16.40 -9.11
CA LYS A 201 -12.53 15.96 -9.26
C LYS A 201 -13.52 16.88 -8.53
N LYS A 202 -13.12 17.54 -7.43
CA LYS A 202 -13.97 18.47 -6.67
C LYS A 202 -14.06 19.84 -7.33
N SER A 203 -13.08 20.22 -8.15
CA SER A 203 -13.19 21.39 -9.04
C SER A 203 -14.21 21.18 -10.15
N ASP A 204 -14.24 19.99 -10.77
CA ASP A 204 -15.29 19.63 -11.72
C ASP A 204 -16.68 19.58 -11.06
N VAL A 205 -16.79 19.06 -9.82
CA VAL A 205 -18.04 19.08 -9.02
C VAL A 205 -18.54 20.51 -8.80
N TYR A 206 -17.63 21.45 -8.50
CA TYR A 206 -17.98 22.86 -8.37
C TYR A 206 -18.55 23.42 -9.67
N SER A 207 -17.89 23.17 -10.80
CA SER A 207 -18.35 23.63 -12.12
C SER A 207 -19.73 23.06 -12.49
N VAL A 208 -19.96 21.78 -12.18
CA VAL A 208 -21.27 21.14 -12.34
C VAL A 208 -22.33 21.76 -11.41
N GLY A 209 -21.98 22.17 -10.19
CA GLY A 209 -22.89 22.93 -9.33
C GLY A 209 -23.40 24.21 -10.00
N VAL A 210 -22.50 25.00 -10.58
CA VAL A 210 -22.85 26.23 -11.33
C VAL A 210 -23.71 25.92 -12.56
N LEU A 211 -23.40 24.82 -13.28
CA LEU A 211 -24.19 24.37 -14.43
C LEU A 211 -25.60 23.89 -14.03
N ILE A 212 -25.74 23.18 -12.91
CA ILE A 212 -27.04 22.72 -12.38
C ILE A 212 -27.91 23.93 -11.99
N TRP A 213 -27.33 24.97 -11.37
CA TRP A 213 -28.03 26.23 -11.12
C TRP A 213 -28.46 26.91 -12.43
N GLN A 214 -27.59 26.96 -13.43
CA GLN A 214 -27.91 27.53 -14.75
C GLN A 214 -29.01 26.76 -15.48
N ILE A 215 -29.06 25.43 -15.36
CA ILE A 215 -30.15 24.61 -15.91
C ILE A 215 -31.48 24.92 -15.21
N SER A 216 -31.48 25.12 -13.88
CA SER A 216 -32.71 25.51 -13.16
C SER A 216 -33.19 26.93 -13.51
N SER A 217 -32.26 27.90 -13.61
CA SER A 217 -32.56 29.32 -13.78
C SER A 217 -32.74 29.76 -15.24
N GLY A 218 -32.13 29.05 -16.19
CA GLY A 218 -32.00 29.48 -17.59
C GLY A 218 -31.08 30.69 -17.77
N HIS A 219 -30.50 31.20 -16.70
CA HIS A 219 -29.73 32.44 -16.67
C HIS A 219 -28.24 32.15 -16.74
N LYS A 220 -27.50 32.96 -17.49
CA LYS A 220 -26.05 33.00 -17.39
C LYS A 220 -25.66 33.37 -15.94
N PRO A 221 -24.73 32.63 -15.29
CA PRO A 221 -24.16 33.00 -13.99
C PRO A 221 -23.78 34.48 -13.93
N PHE A 222 -24.17 35.18 -12.86
CA PHE A 222 -23.96 36.64 -12.70
C PHE A 222 -24.27 37.49 -13.96
N ARG A 223 -25.40 37.22 -14.65
CA ARG A 223 -25.81 37.84 -15.92
C ARG A 223 -25.56 39.35 -16.04
N ASP A 224 -25.80 40.09 -14.97
CA ASP A 224 -25.77 41.56 -14.94
C ASP A 224 -24.43 42.14 -14.43
N ILE A 225 -23.38 41.31 -14.36
CA ILE A 225 -22.04 41.69 -13.90
C ILE A 225 -20.99 41.26 -14.94
N ASP A 226 -20.11 42.18 -15.32
CA ASP A 226 -18.97 41.86 -16.16
C ASP A 226 -18.06 40.81 -15.51
N TYR A 227 -17.62 39.82 -16.28
CA TYR A 227 -16.70 38.78 -15.81
C TYR A 227 -15.27 39.32 -15.73
N ASP A 228 -15.03 40.18 -14.75
CA ASP A 228 -13.74 40.80 -14.48
C ASP A 228 -13.12 40.33 -13.16
N THR A 229 -11.99 40.92 -12.80
CA THR A 229 -11.27 40.61 -11.55
C THR A 229 -12.05 41.00 -10.29
N ARG A 230 -13.03 41.91 -10.36
CA ARG A 230 -13.90 42.28 -9.24
C ARG A 230 -14.91 41.16 -8.97
N LEU A 231 -15.49 40.58 -10.03
CA LEU A 231 -16.37 39.40 -9.89
C LEU A 231 -15.60 38.20 -9.33
N ALA A 232 -14.39 37.95 -9.82
CA ALA A 232 -13.49 36.93 -9.27
C ALA A 232 -13.25 37.09 -7.76
N ILE A 233 -12.92 38.31 -7.30
CA ILE A 233 -12.72 38.63 -5.87
C ILE A 233 -14.03 38.48 -5.08
N ALA A 234 -15.18 38.84 -5.65
CA ALA A 234 -16.47 38.67 -4.96
C ALA A 234 -16.80 37.19 -4.76
N ILE A 235 -16.57 36.35 -5.78
CA ILE A 235 -16.74 34.89 -5.73
C ILE A 235 -15.80 34.25 -4.69
N LEU A 236 -14.54 34.70 -4.61
CA LEU A 236 -13.58 34.27 -3.59
C LEU A 236 -14.06 34.56 -2.15
N ASN A 237 -14.78 35.66 -1.96
CA ASN A 237 -15.39 36.03 -0.68
C ASN A 237 -16.76 35.38 -0.45
N GLY A 238 -17.11 34.34 -1.22
CA GLY A 238 -18.34 33.55 -1.05
C GLY A 238 -19.58 34.09 -1.75
N LYS A 239 -19.46 35.12 -2.62
CA LYS A 239 -20.62 35.60 -3.40
C LYS A 239 -21.09 34.50 -4.36
N ARG A 240 -22.37 34.17 -4.27
CA ARG A 240 -23.09 33.23 -5.15
C ARG A 240 -24.40 33.81 -5.63
N GLU A 241 -24.95 33.14 -6.63
CA GLU A 241 -26.26 33.36 -7.19
C GLU A 241 -27.38 33.00 -6.21
N GLU A 242 -28.48 33.73 -6.30
CA GLU A 242 -29.67 33.48 -5.49
C GLU A 242 -30.46 32.27 -6.00
N VAL A 243 -31.31 31.70 -5.14
CA VAL A 243 -32.22 30.61 -5.54
C VAL A 243 -33.37 31.23 -6.32
N ILE A 244 -33.63 30.72 -7.53
CA ILE A 244 -34.77 31.18 -8.33
C ILE A 244 -36.06 30.50 -7.85
N ASP A 245 -37.12 31.31 -7.70
CA ASP A 245 -38.46 30.85 -7.32
C ASP A 245 -38.95 29.68 -8.17
N GLY A 246 -39.55 28.69 -7.52
CA GLY A 246 -39.98 27.44 -8.17
C GLY A 246 -38.90 26.34 -8.25
N THR A 247 -37.66 26.59 -7.80
CA THR A 247 -36.64 25.55 -7.60
C THR A 247 -36.92 24.73 -6.34
N SER A 248 -36.83 23.40 -6.40
CA SER A 248 -37.04 22.56 -5.20
C SER A 248 -35.91 22.73 -4.17
N VAL A 249 -36.22 22.43 -2.91
CA VAL A 249 -35.27 22.56 -1.79
C VAL A 249 -34.11 21.57 -1.95
N GLU A 250 -34.40 20.35 -2.40
CA GLU A 250 -33.43 19.28 -2.62
C GLU A 250 -32.47 19.64 -3.77
N TYR A 251 -33.01 20.14 -4.88
CA TYR A 251 -32.23 20.54 -6.05
C TYR A 251 -31.36 21.78 -5.74
N SER A 252 -31.90 22.75 -5.01
CA SER A 252 -31.12 23.94 -4.61
C SER A 252 -30.07 23.66 -3.54
N ASN A 253 -30.34 22.76 -2.60
CA ASN A 253 -29.32 22.27 -1.66
C ASN A 253 -28.21 21.50 -2.37
N LEU A 254 -28.54 20.74 -3.42
CA LEU A 254 -27.54 20.00 -4.20
C LEU A 254 -26.53 20.94 -4.87
N TYR A 255 -26.96 21.91 -5.69
CA TYR A 255 -25.99 22.82 -6.33
C TYR A 255 -25.24 23.67 -5.31
N LYS A 256 -25.90 24.08 -4.21
CA LYS A 256 -25.23 24.81 -3.12
C LYS A 256 -24.10 24.02 -2.49
N LYS A 257 -24.29 22.72 -2.27
CA LYS A 257 -23.26 21.84 -1.73
C LYS A 257 -22.18 21.49 -2.77
N CYS A 258 -22.53 21.44 -4.05
CA CYS A 258 -21.56 21.24 -5.13
C CYS A 258 -20.60 22.44 -5.26
N TRP A 259 -21.07 23.68 -5.11
CA TRP A 259 -20.24 24.88 -5.28
C TRP A 259 -19.64 25.45 -3.99
N ASP A 260 -19.55 24.65 -2.92
CA ASP A 260 -19.02 25.08 -1.62
C ASP A 260 -17.60 25.66 -1.75
N VAL A 261 -17.29 26.67 -0.93
CA VAL A 261 -15.97 27.34 -0.92
C VAL A 261 -14.85 26.38 -0.51
N ASN A 262 -15.16 25.34 0.27
CA ASN A 262 -14.23 24.29 0.66
C ASN A 262 -14.46 22.98 -0.14
N PRO A 263 -13.52 22.57 -1.02
CA PRO A 263 -13.66 21.36 -1.83
C PRO A 263 -13.89 20.04 -1.08
N SER A 264 -13.52 19.94 0.20
CA SER A 264 -13.79 18.72 1.00
C SER A 264 -15.27 18.53 1.32
N GLU A 265 -16.03 19.62 1.46
CA GLU A 265 -17.46 19.57 1.81
C GLU A 265 -18.36 19.26 0.60
N ARG A 266 -17.82 19.49 -0.61
CA ARG A 266 -18.48 19.15 -1.87
C ARG A 266 -18.66 17.63 -1.97
N PRO A 267 -19.79 17.13 -2.47
CA PRO A 267 -19.96 15.70 -2.75
C PRO A 267 -18.95 15.20 -3.79
N ASP A 268 -18.75 13.90 -3.91
CA ASP A 268 -18.23 13.32 -5.15
C ASP A 268 -19.34 13.25 -6.22
N MET A 269 -18.98 13.08 -7.49
CA MET A 269 -19.96 13.12 -8.57
C MET A 269 -20.92 11.92 -8.56
N GLN A 270 -20.53 10.77 -8.00
CA GLN A 270 -21.44 9.62 -7.87
C GLN A 270 -22.57 9.96 -6.89
N LYS A 271 -22.25 10.63 -5.77
CA LYS A 271 -23.24 11.14 -4.81
C LYS A 271 -24.14 12.22 -5.40
N VAL A 272 -23.63 13.07 -6.29
CA VAL A 272 -24.46 14.03 -7.08
C VAL A 272 -25.47 13.28 -7.96
N VAL A 273 -25.02 12.25 -8.70
CA VAL A 273 -25.89 11.39 -9.53
C VAL A 273 -26.97 10.69 -8.68
N LEU A 274 -26.62 10.17 -7.51
CA LEU A 274 -27.58 9.52 -6.61
C LEU A 274 -28.66 10.51 -6.12
N ILE A 275 -28.27 11.73 -5.74
CA ILE A 275 -29.23 12.76 -5.30
C ILE A 275 -30.16 13.17 -6.45
N LEU A 276 -29.64 13.38 -7.67
CA LEU A 276 -30.47 13.69 -8.84
C LEU A 276 -31.43 12.55 -9.20
N ARG A 277 -31.00 11.29 -9.09
CA ARG A 277 -31.89 10.13 -9.24
C ARG A 277 -33.00 10.10 -8.20
N SER A 278 -32.70 10.44 -6.94
CA SER A 278 -33.74 10.52 -5.89
C SER A 278 -34.73 11.67 -6.09
N ILE A 279 -34.31 12.78 -6.70
CA ILE A 279 -35.20 13.89 -7.08
C ILE A 279 -36.13 13.48 -8.24
N ILE A 280 -35.62 12.72 -9.21
CA ILE A 280 -36.40 12.22 -10.37
C ILE A 280 -37.37 11.08 -9.97
N SER A 281 -36.97 10.23 -9.03
CA SER A 281 -37.74 9.07 -8.56
C SER A 281 -37.80 8.99 -7.02
N PRO A 282 -38.64 9.81 -6.35
CA PRO A 282 -38.66 9.90 -4.88
C PRO A 282 -39.18 8.66 -4.14
N GLN A 283 -39.70 7.64 -4.84
CA GLN A 283 -40.44 6.52 -4.24
C GLN A 283 -39.57 5.36 -3.73
N GLN A 284 -38.24 5.52 -3.69
CA GLN A 284 -37.32 4.58 -3.04
C GLN A 284 -36.22 5.34 -2.29
N ASN A 285 -36.52 5.82 -1.08
CA ASN A 285 -35.58 5.96 0.04
C ASN A 285 -36.27 6.56 1.28
N ASN A 286 -36.41 5.77 2.33
CA ASN A 286 -36.50 6.23 3.71
C ASN A 286 -35.72 5.24 4.57
N ILE A 287 -35.15 5.72 5.68
CA ILE A 287 -34.24 5.02 6.61
C ILE A 287 -32.79 4.88 6.11
N VAL A 288 -31.96 5.90 6.43
CA VAL A 288 -30.57 5.70 6.90
C VAL A 288 -30.27 6.76 7.96
N GLU A 289 -30.30 6.38 9.24
CA GLU A 289 -29.42 6.97 10.26
C GLU A 289 -29.18 5.93 11.38
N GLU A 290 -27.89 5.69 11.67
CA GLU A 290 -27.26 5.02 12.82
C GLU A 290 -27.39 3.49 13.13
N ASN A 291 -26.20 2.84 13.12
CA ASN A 291 -25.66 1.80 14.05
C ASN A 291 -25.70 0.26 13.76
N THR A 292 -24.49 -0.28 13.48
CA THR A 292 -23.85 -1.59 13.86
C THR A 292 -24.23 -2.98 13.27
N ILE A 293 -23.38 -3.46 12.33
CA ILE A 293 -22.69 -4.80 12.19
C ILE A 293 -23.45 -6.13 12.50
N LYS A 294 -23.74 -6.96 11.46
CA LYS A 294 -23.09 -8.30 11.14
C LYS A 294 -23.75 -9.05 9.94
N ASP A 295 -22.98 -9.87 9.21
CA ASP A 295 -23.40 -10.75 8.08
C ASP A 295 -24.26 -11.98 8.52
N HIS A 296 -24.93 -12.79 7.68
CA HIS A 296 -24.72 -13.19 6.28
C HIS A 296 -26.05 -13.65 5.58
N GLN A 297 -26.10 -13.58 4.24
CA GLN A 297 -26.81 -14.41 3.20
C GLN A 297 -27.82 -15.52 3.64
N LEU A 298 -28.93 -15.84 2.93
CA LEU A 298 -29.38 -15.51 1.56
C LEU A 298 -30.90 -15.83 1.34
N ASP A 299 -31.51 -15.06 0.44
CA ASP A 299 -32.57 -15.43 -0.54
C ASP A 299 -34.11 -15.35 -0.29
N GLN A 300 -34.78 -14.93 -1.39
CA GLN A 300 -36.21 -14.97 -1.74
C GLN A 300 -37.26 -14.07 -1.04
N LYS A 301 -37.42 -12.86 -1.65
CA LYS A 301 -38.67 -12.09 -1.83
C LYS A 301 -39.58 -11.83 -0.60
N SER A 302 -39.21 -10.77 0.12
CA SER A 302 -40.11 -9.73 0.68
C SER A 302 -41.25 -10.17 1.62
N ASN A 303 -40.95 -10.31 2.92
CA ASN A 303 -41.52 -9.54 4.05
C ASN A 303 -41.37 -10.29 5.41
N GLU A 304 -41.30 -9.50 6.50
CA GLU A 304 -41.47 -9.84 7.95
C GLU A 304 -40.32 -10.50 8.78
N ILE A 305 -39.59 -9.64 9.51
CA ILE A 305 -39.41 -9.58 10.99
C ILE A 305 -38.73 -10.75 11.80
N LEU A 306 -37.76 -10.33 12.65
CA LEU A 306 -37.24 -10.87 13.94
C LEU A 306 -35.87 -11.59 14.01
N CYS A 307 -35.16 -11.36 15.14
CA CYS A 307 -33.79 -11.77 15.46
C CYS A 307 -33.69 -13.07 16.31
N ILE A 308 -32.49 -13.68 16.43
CA ILE A 308 -31.84 -14.15 17.70
C ILE A 308 -30.45 -14.81 17.46
N ASN A 309 -29.53 -14.68 18.44
CA ASN A 309 -28.14 -15.19 18.48
C ASN A 309 -27.98 -16.71 18.76
N LYS A 310 -26.86 -17.32 18.33
CA LYS A 310 -25.96 -18.11 19.21
C LYS A 310 -24.55 -18.41 18.63
N SER A 311 -23.61 -18.70 19.53
CA SER A 311 -22.16 -18.93 19.36
C SER A 311 -21.75 -20.41 19.44
N LEU A 312 -20.50 -20.76 19.03
CA LEU A 312 -19.65 -21.81 19.66
C LEU A 312 -18.26 -22.00 19.01
N GLU A 313 -17.37 -22.64 19.76
CA GLU A 313 -15.97 -23.02 19.48
C GLU A 313 -15.75 -24.48 20.00
N ILE A 314 -14.61 -25.20 19.96
CA ILE A 314 -13.17 -24.94 19.70
C ILE A 314 -12.59 -26.23 19.02
N SER A 315 -11.34 -26.34 18.54
CA SER A 315 -10.17 -26.77 19.36
C SER A 315 -9.00 -27.35 18.51
N ASN A 316 -7.79 -27.39 19.12
CA ASN A 316 -6.64 -28.30 18.88
C ASN A 316 -5.69 -28.05 17.67
N LEU A 317 -4.36 -28.30 17.73
CA LEU A 317 -3.48 -28.94 18.76
C LEU A 317 -2.00 -28.43 18.73
N GLN A 318 -1.12 -28.97 19.60
CA GLN A 318 0.20 -28.44 20.02
C GLN A 318 1.46 -29.14 19.44
N SER A 319 2.63 -28.49 19.51
CA SER A 319 3.99 -29.06 19.82
C SER A 319 5.10 -27.98 19.62
N GLN A 320 6.34 -28.00 20.15
CA GLN A 320 6.98 -28.63 21.33
C GLN A 320 8.26 -27.80 21.70
N ASN A 321 8.79 -27.93 22.92
CA ASN A 321 10.02 -27.25 23.41
C ASN A 321 11.32 -28.01 23.06
N SER A 322 12.46 -27.30 22.94
CA SER A 322 13.76 -27.83 23.46
C SER A 322 14.87 -26.77 23.66
N CYS A 323 15.77 -27.12 24.61
CA CYS A 323 17.17 -26.68 24.82
C CYS A 323 17.49 -25.53 25.80
N GLN A 324 18.50 -25.80 26.64
CA GLN A 324 18.91 -25.06 27.84
C GLN A 324 20.41 -24.74 27.85
N ASN A 325 20.75 -23.62 28.50
CA ASN A 325 21.99 -23.34 29.27
C ASN A 325 23.36 -23.32 28.57
N SER A 326 24.02 -22.16 28.67
CA SER A 326 25.31 -22.06 29.38
C SER A 326 25.53 -20.68 30.02
N LEU A 327 26.11 -20.68 31.22
CA LEU A 327 26.54 -19.51 32.04
C LEU A 327 28.02 -19.18 31.66
N SER A 328 28.65 -18.03 31.95
CA SER A 328 28.36 -16.86 32.81
C SER A 328 29.42 -15.77 32.60
N ALA A 329 29.13 -14.50 32.88
CA ALA A 329 29.97 -13.59 33.71
C ALA A 329 29.34 -12.20 33.87
N LEU A 330 29.30 -11.68 35.11
CA LEU A 330 28.89 -10.32 35.52
C LEU A 330 27.55 -9.79 34.95
N TYR A 331 26.50 -9.76 35.77
CA TYR A 331 25.96 -8.52 36.35
C TYR A 331 24.91 -8.81 37.42
N GLN A 332 24.94 -8.06 38.52
CA GLN A 332 24.11 -8.29 39.71
C GLN A 332 22.84 -7.42 39.70
N GLU A 333 21.90 -7.69 38.78
CA GLU A 333 20.48 -7.29 38.94
C GLU A 333 19.61 -8.53 39.18
N ILE A 334 18.53 -8.36 39.95
CA ILE A 334 17.61 -9.45 40.31
C ILE A 334 16.92 -9.97 39.05
N ASP A 335 17.04 -11.27 38.81
CA ASP A 335 16.37 -11.97 37.72
C ASP A 335 15.01 -12.50 38.19
N ILE A 336 13.93 -11.87 37.70
CA ILE A 336 12.54 -12.19 38.06
C ILE A 336 12.17 -13.61 37.60
N ASN A 337 12.76 -14.10 36.50
CA ASN A 337 12.56 -15.47 36.04
C ASN A 337 13.02 -16.50 37.08
N LYS A 338 14.00 -16.14 37.91
CA LYS A 338 14.49 -17.01 38.98
C LYS A 338 13.54 -17.10 40.18
N SER A 339 12.69 -16.08 40.43
CA SER A 339 11.62 -16.20 41.43
C SER A 339 10.40 -16.94 40.89
N LEU A 340 10.07 -16.78 39.61
CA LEU A 340 9.01 -17.56 38.92
C LEU A 340 9.32 -19.07 38.92
N VAL A 341 10.58 -19.46 38.74
CA VAL A 341 11.01 -20.86 38.90
C VAL A 341 10.90 -21.36 40.35
N LEU A 342 11.07 -20.47 41.34
CA LEU A 342 10.97 -20.81 42.77
C LEU A 342 9.53 -20.80 43.33
N SER A 343 8.58 -20.07 42.72
CA SER A 343 7.16 -20.18 43.06
C SER A 343 6.55 -21.45 42.44
N ASN A 344 6.87 -21.75 41.18
CA ASN A 344 6.45 -22.99 40.53
C ASN A 344 6.93 -24.25 41.27
N SER A 345 8.15 -24.26 41.83
CA SER A 345 8.65 -25.41 42.61
C SER A 345 7.96 -25.58 43.97
N ARG A 346 7.42 -24.51 44.58
CA ARG A 346 6.63 -24.58 45.82
C ARG A 346 5.24 -25.17 45.60
N ASN A 347 4.61 -24.87 44.46
CA ASN A 347 3.31 -25.44 44.12
C ASN A 347 3.42 -26.93 43.74
N HIS A 348 4.51 -27.35 43.08
CA HIS A 348 4.74 -28.78 42.82
C HIS A 348 5.01 -29.60 44.10
N THR A 349 5.66 -29.03 45.12
CA THR A 349 5.94 -29.73 46.38
C THR A 349 4.72 -29.88 47.29
N SER A 350 3.69 -29.03 47.18
CA SER A 350 2.41 -29.26 47.87
C SER A 350 1.57 -30.37 47.23
N ILE A 351 1.71 -30.60 45.93
CA ILE A 351 1.01 -31.66 45.18
C ILE A 351 1.67 -33.03 45.40
N GLN A 352 3.01 -33.09 45.44
CA GLN A 352 3.74 -34.36 45.60
C GLN A 352 3.51 -35.05 46.96
N ASN A 353 3.31 -34.29 48.04
CA ASN A 353 3.10 -34.87 49.38
C ASN A 353 1.73 -35.55 49.57
N ASN A 354 0.78 -35.39 48.64
CA ASN A 354 -0.55 -36.01 48.71
C ASN A 354 -0.70 -37.27 47.81
N LEU A 355 0.35 -37.69 47.10
CA LEU A 355 0.31 -38.81 46.15
C LEU A 355 1.13 -40.04 46.56
N SER A 356 1.81 -39.99 47.71
CA SER A 356 2.46 -41.15 48.32
C SER A 356 1.52 -41.90 49.27
N ASN A 357 0.42 -42.48 48.75
CA ASN A 357 -0.31 -43.64 49.32
C ASN A 357 -1.66 -43.90 48.60
N THR A 358 -1.68 -44.75 47.55
CA THR A 358 -2.70 -45.81 47.32
C THR A 358 -2.43 -46.60 46.04
N THR A 359 -2.93 -47.83 45.97
CA THR A 359 -2.58 -48.86 44.96
C THR A 359 -3.60 -48.99 43.82
N SER A 360 -3.22 -49.71 42.77
CA SER A 360 -3.79 -49.68 41.41
C SER A 360 -5.13 -50.40 41.21
N SER A 361 -6.19 -50.09 41.97
CA SER A 361 -7.53 -50.67 41.72
C SER A 361 -8.74 -49.76 41.99
N GLN A 362 -8.57 -48.45 42.17
CA GLN A 362 -9.69 -47.50 42.34
C GLN A 362 -9.82 -46.40 41.27
N ILE A 363 -9.14 -46.53 40.12
CA ILE A 363 -9.11 -45.51 39.04
C ILE A 363 -10.38 -45.54 38.15
N THR A 364 -11.55 -45.83 38.72
CA THR A 364 -12.86 -45.75 38.03
C THR A 364 -13.99 -45.14 38.87
N LYS A 365 -13.70 -44.59 40.07
CA LYS A 365 -14.72 -43.87 40.87
C LYS A 365 -14.23 -42.61 41.62
N THR A 366 -13.10 -42.05 41.21
CA THR A 366 -12.55 -40.76 41.72
C THR A 366 -12.12 -39.81 40.60
N SER A 367 -12.55 -40.05 39.36
CA SER A 367 -12.42 -39.10 38.24
C SER A 367 -13.47 -37.97 38.24
N SER A 368 -14.25 -37.83 39.32
CA SER A 368 -15.34 -36.86 39.47
C SER A 368 -15.14 -35.86 40.62
N LEU A 369 -13.92 -35.68 41.12
CA LEU A 369 -13.64 -34.80 42.28
C LEU A 369 -12.34 -33.97 42.20
N ILE A 370 -11.68 -33.88 41.04
CA ILE A 370 -10.65 -32.85 40.79
C ILE A 370 -10.89 -32.20 39.42
N CYS A 371 -12.01 -31.49 39.33
CA CYS A 371 -12.32 -30.51 38.29
C CYS A 371 -12.98 -29.28 38.96
N ASP A 372 -12.34 -28.79 40.03
CA ASP A 372 -12.70 -27.57 40.76
C ASP A 372 -11.43 -26.81 41.19
N SER A 373 -10.74 -26.25 40.19
CA SER A 373 -9.85 -25.09 40.35
C SER A 373 -9.78 -24.37 39.01
N ASN A 374 -10.19 -23.11 38.95
CA ASN A 374 -10.38 -22.43 37.67
C ASN A 374 -9.02 -22.17 37.01
N SER A 375 -8.97 -22.23 35.67
CA SER A 375 -7.84 -21.69 34.90
C SER A 375 -7.52 -20.24 35.28
N ASP A 376 -8.58 -19.48 35.57
CA ASP A 376 -8.52 -18.09 36.01
C ASP A 376 -7.84 -17.95 37.38
N ASP A 377 -8.01 -18.89 38.31
CA ASP A 377 -7.37 -18.83 39.62
C ASP A 377 -5.85 -18.99 39.52
N ILE A 378 -5.36 -19.78 38.56
CA ILE A 378 -3.92 -19.96 38.31
C ILE A 378 -3.33 -18.68 37.69
N ILE A 379 -4.01 -18.10 36.70
CA ILE A 379 -3.60 -16.85 36.04
C ILE A 379 -3.67 -15.65 37.01
N ASP A 380 -4.71 -15.57 37.84
CA ASP A 380 -4.86 -14.52 38.84
C ASP A 380 -3.76 -14.62 39.92
N ASN A 381 -3.36 -15.84 40.32
CA ASN A 381 -2.23 -16.04 41.25
C ASN A 381 -0.87 -15.62 40.64
N ILE A 382 -0.60 -15.93 39.38
CA ILE A 382 0.64 -15.52 38.69
C ILE A 382 0.71 -13.98 38.60
N ASN A 383 -0.40 -13.32 38.23
CA ASN A 383 -0.45 -11.85 38.15
C ASN A 383 -0.27 -11.17 39.52
N ASN A 384 -0.82 -11.75 40.60
CA ASN A 384 -0.61 -11.29 41.97
C ASN A 384 0.88 -11.35 42.38
N ASP A 385 1.57 -12.46 42.12
CA ASP A 385 3.01 -12.62 42.43
C ASP A 385 3.88 -11.64 41.62
N VAL A 386 3.59 -11.48 40.32
CA VAL A 386 4.30 -10.52 39.44
C VAL A 386 4.09 -9.08 39.91
N ALA A 387 2.86 -8.69 40.26
CA ALA A 387 2.58 -7.38 40.81
C ALA A 387 3.36 -7.12 42.11
N ASP A 388 3.33 -8.06 43.05
CA ASP A 388 3.99 -7.92 44.36
C ASP A 388 5.52 -7.79 44.25
N GLU A 389 6.18 -8.54 43.36
CA GLU A 389 7.62 -8.41 43.13
C GLU A 389 8.00 -7.09 42.43
N LEU A 390 7.21 -6.63 41.45
CA LEU A 390 7.42 -5.33 40.81
C LEU A 390 7.26 -4.17 41.82
N ILE A 391 6.26 -4.24 42.70
CA ILE A 391 6.04 -3.26 43.78
C ILE A 391 7.25 -3.23 44.74
N LYS A 392 7.72 -4.40 45.20
CA LYS A 392 8.92 -4.51 46.06
C LYS A 392 10.16 -3.91 45.39
N TYR A 393 10.35 -4.18 44.09
CA TYR A 393 11.47 -3.62 43.32
C TYR A 393 11.41 -2.09 43.22
N ILE A 394 10.21 -1.53 42.97
CA ILE A 394 9.98 -0.07 42.90
C ILE A 394 10.31 0.61 44.23
N ILE A 395 9.79 0.10 45.34
CA ILE A 395 10.05 0.63 46.69
C ILE A 395 11.56 0.58 46.99
N LYS A 396 12.21 -0.56 46.76
CA LYS A 396 13.65 -0.77 46.96
C LYS A 396 14.53 0.16 46.11
N LYS A 397 14.08 0.58 44.92
CA LYS A 397 14.78 1.58 44.10
C LYS A 397 14.57 2.99 44.65
N HIS A 398 13.35 3.35 45.05
CA HIS A 398 13.07 4.64 45.71
C HIS A 398 13.87 4.83 47.01
N ASP A 399 13.89 3.84 47.90
CA ASP A 399 14.59 3.94 49.18
C ASP A 399 16.11 4.13 49.01
N LYS A 400 16.69 3.60 47.92
CA LYS A 400 18.09 3.86 47.53
C LYS A 400 18.36 5.27 46.99
N GLY A 401 17.32 6.07 46.71
CA GLY A 401 17.42 7.45 46.23
C GLY A 401 17.07 7.66 44.75
N ILE A 402 16.43 6.70 44.08
CA ILE A 402 15.90 6.90 42.72
C ILE A 402 14.69 7.84 42.76
N THR A 403 14.69 8.85 41.87
CA THR A 403 13.65 9.90 41.82
C THR A 403 12.37 9.46 41.10
N PHE A 404 11.27 10.19 41.33
CA PHE A 404 9.98 10.00 40.64
C PHE A 404 10.01 10.09 39.11
N GLY A 405 11.06 10.71 38.53
CA GLY A 405 11.27 10.76 37.07
C GLY A 405 12.00 9.52 36.56
N GLN A 406 13.10 9.15 37.22
CA GLN A 406 13.93 8.00 36.85
C GLN A 406 13.21 6.66 36.99
N ILE A 407 12.33 6.51 38.00
CA ILE A 407 11.67 5.23 38.28
C ILE A 407 10.83 4.70 37.10
N LYS A 408 10.26 5.58 36.23
CA LYS A 408 9.53 5.14 35.02
C LYS A 408 10.40 4.28 34.11
N GLN A 409 11.67 4.65 33.92
CA GLN A 409 12.60 3.88 33.08
C GLN A 409 12.88 2.49 33.68
N PHE A 410 12.99 2.40 35.01
CA PHE A 410 13.15 1.12 35.69
C PHE A 410 11.90 0.24 35.60
N ILE A 411 10.70 0.82 35.70
CA ILE A 411 9.43 0.07 35.55
C ILE A 411 9.31 -0.45 34.11
N ASN A 412 9.48 0.42 33.10
CA ASN A 412 9.45 0.03 31.70
C ASN A 412 10.49 -1.05 31.37
N LYS A 413 11.73 -0.96 31.91
CA LYS A 413 12.79 -1.97 31.72
C LYS A 413 12.42 -3.34 32.31
N GLN A 414 11.60 -3.41 33.36
CA GLN A 414 11.12 -4.70 33.89
C GLN A 414 9.91 -5.21 33.11
N ILE A 415 8.98 -4.33 32.71
CA ILE A 415 7.81 -4.70 31.90
C ILE A 415 8.23 -5.24 30.52
N LEU A 416 9.25 -4.66 29.87
CA LEU A 416 9.82 -5.16 28.61
C LEU A 416 10.47 -6.56 28.71
N LYS A 417 10.60 -7.13 29.90
CA LYS A 417 11.08 -8.52 30.10
C LYS A 417 9.94 -9.51 30.35
N LEU A 418 8.70 -9.02 30.45
CA LEU A 418 7.49 -9.79 30.73
C LEU A 418 6.70 -9.91 29.42
N ASP A 419 7.12 -10.84 28.58
CA ASP A 419 6.56 -10.98 27.23
C ASP A 419 5.06 -11.29 27.26
N HIS A 420 4.30 -10.71 26.34
CA HIS A 420 2.83 -10.80 26.16
C HIS A 420 1.88 -10.69 27.40
N THR A 421 2.36 -10.30 28.59
CA THR A 421 1.55 -10.34 29.84
C THR A 421 0.98 -9.01 30.33
N LEU A 422 1.39 -7.87 29.75
CA LEU A 422 1.00 -6.53 30.25
C LEU A 422 -0.52 -6.30 30.25
N GLU A 423 -1.24 -6.70 29.19
CA GLU A 423 -2.69 -6.51 29.11
C GLU A 423 -3.44 -7.38 30.12
N GLN A 424 -2.97 -8.61 30.37
CA GLN A 424 -3.52 -9.50 31.38
C GLN A 424 -3.29 -8.95 32.79
N LEU A 425 -2.09 -8.45 33.09
CA LEU A 425 -1.78 -7.79 34.36
C LEU A 425 -2.63 -6.53 34.58
N ILE A 426 -2.91 -5.75 33.53
CA ILE A 426 -3.81 -4.59 33.59
C ILE A 426 -5.25 -5.01 33.90
N LYS A 427 -5.79 -5.98 33.15
CA LYS A 427 -7.13 -6.53 33.40
C LYS A 427 -7.24 -7.09 34.83
N TRP A 428 -6.19 -7.78 35.28
CA TRP A 428 -6.09 -8.31 36.63
C TRP A 428 -6.08 -7.21 37.71
N LEU A 429 -5.26 -6.16 37.56
CA LEU A 429 -5.20 -5.04 38.50
C LEU A 429 -6.50 -4.23 38.55
N LEU A 430 -7.20 -4.11 37.41
CA LEU A 430 -8.52 -3.47 37.35
C LEU A 430 -9.57 -4.26 38.16
N LYS A 431 -9.52 -5.60 38.11
CA LYS A 431 -10.36 -6.53 38.88
C LYS A 431 -9.98 -6.59 40.38
N ASN A 432 -8.68 -6.63 40.70
CA ASN A 432 -8.15 -6.98 42.02
C ASN A 432 -7.72 -5.76 42.87
N GLN A 433 -8.62 -4.80 43.03
CA GLN A 433 -8.37 -3.55 43.81
C GLN A 433 -8.64 -3.69 45.32
N ILE A 434 -8.34 -4.86 45.90
CA ILE A 434 -8.59 -5.16 47.32
C ILE A 434 -7.39 -4.76 48.19
N LYS A 435 -6.16 -5.13 47.82
CA LYS A 435 -4.96 -4.77 48.58
C LYS A 435 -4.49 -3.37 48.22
N SER A 436 -4.17 -2.55 49.23
CA SER A 436 -3.68 -1.17 49.06
C SER A 436 -2.40 -1.06 48.21
N GLN A 437 -1.58 -2.12 48.19
CA GLN A 437 -0.40 -2.21 47.33
C GLN A 437 -0.75 -2.34 45.83
N HIS A 438 -1.80 -3.08 45.48
CA HIS A 438 -2.29 -3.21 44.11
C HIS A 438 -3.02 -1.95 43.64
N ILE A 439 -3.79 -1.33 44.53
CA ILE A 439 -4.41 -0.01 44.29
C ILE A 439 -3.32 1.04 43.98
N PHE A 440 -2.26 1.09 44.79
CA PHE A 440 -1.09 1.94 44.54
C PHE A 440 -0.45 1.63 43.18
N PHE A 441 -0.26 0.35 42.85
CA PHE A 441 0.41 -0.06 41.62
C PHE A 441 -0.40 0.28 40.37
N LEU A 442 -1.73 0.07 40.39
CA LEU A 442 -2.63 0.57 39.34
C LEU A 442 -2.58 2.11 39.24
N GLY A 443 -2.48 2.81 40.37
CA GLY A 443 -2.25 4.25 40.41
C GLY A 443 -0.96 4.67 39.69
N LEU A 444 0.11 3.87 39.77
CA LEU A 444 1.34 4.12 39.00
C LEU A 444 1.12 3.98 37.48
N PHE A 445 0.26 3.07 37.03
CA PHE A 445 0.02 2.86 35.59
C PHE A 445 -0.62 4.09 34.97
N TYR A 446 -1.68 4.62 35.60
CA TYR A 446 -2.29 5.91 35.24
C TYR A 446 -1.30 7.08 35.39
N TYR A 447 -0.50 7.12 36.48
CA TYR A 447 0.44 8.21 36.75
C TYR A 447 1.65 8.27 35.80
N TYR A 448 1.97 7.17 35.12
CA TYR A 448 3.11 7.08 34.21
C TYR A 448 2.71 6.84 32.75
N ASN A 449 1.43 6.63 32.42
CA ASN A 449 0.97 6.16 31.11
C ASN A 449 1.70 4.85 30.73
N ILE A 450 1.33 3.75 31.41
CA ILE A 450 1.88 2.41 31.23
C ILE A 450 0.72 1.48 30.83
N GLY A 451 0.54 1.27 29.52
CA GLY A 451 -0.53 0.41 28.96
C GLY A 451 -1.97 0.90 29.19
N ILE A 452 -2.15 2.01 29.90
CA ILE A 452 -3.42 2.72 30.11
C ILE A 452 -3.13 4.21 29.96
N GLU A 453 -4.03 4.95 29.33
CA GLU A 453 -3.92 6.40 29.11
C GLU A 453 -3.73 7.18 30.43
N GLU A 454 -3.02 8.32 30.37
CA GLU A 454 -2.72 9.14 31.55
C GLU A 454 -3.99 9.82 32.10
N ASP A 455 -4.55 9.28 33.18
CA ASP A 455 -5.62 9.92 33.95
C ASP A 455 -5.08 10.45 35.28
N SER A 456 -4.88 11.76 35.34
CA SER A 456 -4.33 12.40 36.53
C SER A 456 -5.27 12.37 37.74
N ILE A 457 -6.59 12.41 37.52
CA ILE A 457 -7.60 12.41 38.59
C ILE A 457 -7.68 11.01 39.17
N LYS A 458 -7.80 9.99 38.32
CA LYS A 458 -7.89 8.58 38.73
C LYS A 458 -6.61 8.07 39.40
N ALA A 459 -5.44 8.51 38.93
CA ALA A 459 -4.18 8.26 39.64
C ALA A 459 -4.18 8.87 41.06
N PHE A 460 -4.63 10.12 41.21
CA PHE A 460 -4.75 10.77 42.51
C PHE A 460 -5.74 10.05 43.43
N GLU A 461 -6.91 9.65 42.93
CA GLU A 461 -7.92 8.89 43.69
C GLU A 461 -7.40 7.53 44.16
N LEU A 462 -6.68 6.79 43.31
CA LEU A 462 -6.06 5.51 43.65
C LEU A 462 -4.96 5.69 44.72
N PHE A 463 -4.09 6.70 44.57
CA PHE A 463 -3.11 7.03 45.62
C PHE A 463 -3.78 7.45 46.92
N LEU A 464 -4.88 8.22 46.87
CA LEU A 464 -5.66 8.62 48.04
C LEU A 464 -6.30 7.42 48.74
N LYS A 465 -6.88 6.48 47.98
CA LYS A 465 -7.46 5.23 48.49
C LYS A 465 -6.39 4.40 49.20
N ALA A 466 -5.28 4.07 48.54
CA ALA A 466 -4.18 3.32 49.15
C ALA A 466 -3.52 4.04 50.34
N SER A 467 -3.51 5.38 50.35
CA SER A 467 -2.95 6.19 51.44
C SER A 467 -3.81 6.20 52.71
N LYS A 468 -5.13 6.00 52.58
CA LYS A 468 -6.04 5.88 53.73
C LYS A 468 -5.75 4.61 54.54
N ASP A 469 -5.40 3.53 53.86
CA ASP A 469 -4.98 2.24 54.46
C ASP A 469 -3.52 2.24 54.98
N ASN A 470 -2.93 3.41 55.18
CA ASN A 470 -1.56 3.61 55.64
C ASN A 470 -0.44 3.03 54.75
N TYR A 471 -0.70 2.75 53.47
CA TYR A 471 0.34 2.28 52.56
C TYR A 471 1.36 3.39 52.26
N SER A 472 2.54 3.30 52.88
CA SER A 472 3.45 4.45 53.05
C SER A 472 4.03 5.01 51.75
N ILE A 473 4.29 4.16 50.74
CA ILE A 473 4.72 4.64 49.42
C ILE A 473 3.58 5.34 48.66
N ALA A 474 2.31 4.93 48.84
CA ALA A 474 1.19 5.68 48.28
C ALA A 474 1.09 7.07 48.90
N GLN A 475 1.35 7.21 50.21
CA GLN A 475 1.36 8.51 50.91
C GLN A 475 2.47 9.43 50.36
N VAL A 476 3.63 8.89 49.98
CA VAL A 476 4.70 9.64 49.29
C VAL A 476 4.26 10.14 47.91
N TYR A 477 3.50 9.34 47.16
CA TYR A 477 2.97 9.72 45.85
C TYR A 477 1.77 10.69 45.96
N LEU A 478 0.90 10.54 46.95
CA LEU A 478 -0.19 11.47 47.25
C LEU A 478 0.35 12.84 47.71
N ALA A 479 1.38 12.85 48.56
CA ALA A 479 2.10 14.06 48.93
C ALA A 479 2.71 14.76 47.70
N LYS A 480 3.27 13.97 46.76
CA LYS A 480 3.78 14.51 45.49
C LYS A 480 2.67 15.12 44.64
N CYS A 481 1.49 14.48 44.58
CA CYS A 481 0.34 14.99 43.84
C CYS A 481 -0.15 16.33 44.41
N HIS A 482 -0.29 16.45 45.73
CA HIS A 482 -0.63 17.72 46.38
C HIS A 482 0.48 18.79 46.21
N ASN A 483 1.76 18.43 46.21
CA ASN A 483 2.84 19.38 45.98
C ASN A 483 2.82 19.94 44.54
N ASP A 484 2.53 19.10 43.57
CA ASP A 484 2.59 19.44 42.15
C ASP A 484 1.28 20.00 41.57
N GLY A 485 0.14 19.75 42.23
CA GLY A 485 -1.18 19.98 41.68
C GLY A 485 -1.54 18.97 40.59
N TYR A 486 -1.33 17.68 40.86
CA TYR A 486 -1.60 16.57 39.93
C TYR A 486 -2.84 15.80 40.37
N GLY A 487 -3.90 15.80 39.55
CA GLY A 487 -5.22 15.24 39.92
C GLY A 487 -5.96 15.99 41.02
N THR A 488 -5.38 17.08 41.53
CA THR A 488 -5.88 17.88 42.66
C THR A 488 -5.25 19.27 42.62
N GLU A 489 -5.75 20.22 43.41
CA GLU A 489 -5.12 21.54 43.53
C GLU A 489 -3.77 21.48 44.29
N CYS A 490 -2.86 22.39 43.94
CA CYS A 490 -1.56 22.48 44.60
C CYS A 490 -1.72 22.93 46.06
N ASN A 491 -1.52 22.00 47.01
CA ASN A 491 -1.57 22.25 48.43
C ASN A 491 -0.30 21.74 49.12
N LYS A 492 0.68 22.64 49.26
CA LYS A 492 1.97 22.33 49.88
C LYS A 492 1.85 21.91 51.35
N LYS A 493 0.84 22.39 52.07
CA LYS A 493 0.62 22.05 53.48
C LYS A 493 0.18 20.59 53.61
N LEU A 494 -0.81 20.18 52.83
CA LEU A 494 -1.20 18.76 52.73
C LEU A 494 -0.05 17.89 52.22
N ALA A 495 0.77 18.36 51.28
CA ALA A 495 1.95 17.62 50.83
C ALA A 495 2.93 17.34 51.98
N PHE A 496 3.25 18.34 52.80
CA PHE A 496 4.08 18.16 54.01
C PHE A 496 3.45 17.17 55.00
N ASP A 497 2.15 17.31 55.28
CA ASP A 497 1.45 16.45 56.25
C ASP A 497 1.40 14.99 55.77
N TRP A 498 1.21 14.74 54.47
CA TRP A 498 1.29 13.40 53.89
C TRP A 498 2.71 12.85 53.82
N TYR A 499 3.75 13.66 53.54
CA TYR A 499 5.14 13.22 53.66
C TYR A 499 5.47 12.83 55.11
N LYS A 500 5.03 13.61 56.10
CA LYS A 500 5.17 13.28 57.52
C LYS A 500 4.49 11.95 57.86
N LYS A 501 3.23 11.77 57.43
CA LYS A 501 2.48 10.51 57.64
C LYS A 501 3.14 9.30 56.98
N SER A 502 3.76 9.47 55.80
CA SER A 502 4.53 8.39 55.16
C SER A 502 5.75 7.95 55.97
N VAL A 503 6.37 8.86 56.71
CA VAL A 503 7.52 8.58 57.59
C VAL A 503 7.08 7.89 58.88
N GLU A 504 5.91 8.27 59.42
CA GLU A 504 5.27 7.59 60.54
C GLU A 504 4.94 6.13 60.17
N ASN A 505 4.51 5.89 58.92
CA ASN A 505 4.34 4.55 58.34
C ASN A 505 5.63 3.95 57.71
N GLY A 506 6.81 4.40 58.15
CA GLY A 506 8.09 3.73 57.89
C GLY A 506 8.80 4.02 56.56
N SER A 507 8.30 4.92 55.71
CA SER A 507 8.92 5.19 54.40
C SER A 507 10.33 5.81 54.51
N ILE A 508 11.35 5.16 53.92
CA ILE A 508 12.72 5.69 53.88
C ILE A 508 12.82 6.84 52.86
N ILE A 509 12.24 6.69 51.67
CA ILE A 509 12.14 7.79 50.71
C ILE A 509 11.29 8.97 51.25
N GLY A 510 10.28 8.70 52.08
CA GLY A 510 9.54 9.73 52.82
C GLY A 510 10.43 10.54 53.76
N GLN A 511 11.43 9.93 54.41
CA GLN A 511 12.37 10.65 55.29
C GLN A 511 13.20 11.66 54.50
N PHE A 512 13.65 11.30 53.28
CA PHE A 512 14.33 12.24 52.39
C PHE A 512 13.43 13.42 52.01
N TYR A 513 12.20 13.16 51.54
CA TYR A 513 11.28 14.23 51.15
C TYR A 513 10.82 15.10 52.32
N LEU A 514 10.71 14.56 53.53
CA LEU A 514 10.42 15.35 54.73
C LEU A 514 11.58 16.30 55.07
N GLY A 515 12.82 15.85 54.96
CA GLY A 515 14.00 16.71 55.07
C GLY A 515 14.03 17.82 54.01
N TYR A 516 13.69 17.48 52.77
CA TYR A 516 13.57 18.41 51.64
C TYR A 516 12.47 19.46 51.86
N CYS A 517 11.34 19.10 52.47
CA CYS A 517 10.29 20.04 52.84
C CYS A 517 10.77 21.07 53.89
N TYR A 518 11.52 20.62 54.90
CA TYR A 518 12.13 21.51 55.89
C TYR A 518 13.24 22.39 55.33
N GLU A 519 14.00 21.96 54.31
CA GLU A 519 14.99 22.82 53.65
C GLU A 519 14.31 23.90 52.77
N LEU A 520 13.33 23.51 51.93
CA LEU A 520 12.76 24.38 50.91
C LEU A 520 11.45 25.10 51.31
N SER A 521 11.03 24.99 52.57
CA SER A 521 9.77 25.56 53.07
C SER A 521 8.53 25.06 52.32
N ILE A 522 8.46 23.75 52.07
CA ILE A 522 7.29 23.12 51.45
C ILE A 522 6.31 22.76 52.57
N GLY A 523 5.21 23.50 52.68
CA GLY A 523 4.13 23.23 53.64
C GLY A 523 4.44 23.54 55.10
N ILE A 524 5.68 23.89 55.41
CA ILE A 524 6.17 24.29 56.74
C ILE A 524 7.23 25.39 56.58
N GLN A 525 7.54 26.12 57.65
CA GLN A 525 8.66 27.05 57.67
C GLN A 525 10.01 26.31 57.58
N ASN A 526 11.03 26.96 57.03
CA ASN A 526 12.38 26.40 56.97
C ASN A 526 12.87 26.01 58.37
N ASN A 527 13.47 24.81 58.48
CA ASN A 527 14.18 24.38 59.68
C ASN A 527 15.36 23.50 59.26
N GLU A 528 16.53 24.12 59.08
CA GLU A 528 17.72 23.40 58.61
C GLU A 528 18.17 22.27 59.56
N LYS A 529 17.98 22.40 60.87
CA LYS A 529 18.31 21.34 61.84
C LYS A 529 17.41 20.12 61.64
N ALA A 530 16.11 20.33 61.42
CA ALA A 530 15.17 19.26 61.09
C ALA A 530 15.48 18.64 59.72
N ALA A 531 15.83 19.46 58.71
CA ALA A 531 16.25 18.97 57.40
C ALA A 531 17.45 18.02 57.50
N VAL A 532 18.51 18.43 58.21
CA VAL A 532 19.71 17.59 58.42
C VAL A 532 19.40 16.32 59.22
N PHE A 533 18.56 16.40 60.26
CA PHE A 533 18.13 15.21 61.01
C PHE A 533 17.50 14.15 60.08
N TRP A 534 16.56 14.57 59.22
CA TRP A 534 15.88 13.67 58.30
C TRP A 534 16.78 13.18 57.16
N TYR A 535 17.62 14.04 56.58
CA TYR A 535 18.63 13.63 55.60
C TYR A 535 19.61 12.61 56.19
N LYS A 536 20.07 12.80 57.44
CA LYS A 536 20.95 11.85 58.14
C LYS A 536 20.27 10.51 58.39
N LYS A 537 19.00 10.52 58.80
CA LYS A 537 18.21 9.29 59.01
C LYS A 537 18.02 8.50 57.70
N ALA A 538 17.63 9.18 56.62
CA ALA A 538 17.51 8.56 55.30
C ALA A 538 18.86 8.07 54.73
N ALA A 539 19.93 8.84 54.89
CA ALA A 539 21.28 8.46 54.46
C ALA A 539 21.82 7.22 55.18
N ASN A 540 21.55 7.09 56.48
CA ASN A 540 21.89 5.89 57.27
C ASN A 540 21.11 4.66 56.79
N ASN A 541 19.86 4.84 56.34
CA ASN A 541 19.04 3.81 55.69
C ASN A 541 19.43 3.53 54.22
N GLY A 542 20.58 4.04 53.76
CA GLY A 542 21.14 3.75 52.44
C GLY A 542 20.66 4.68 51.30
N ASN A 543 19.87 5.71 51.59
CA ASN A 543 19.41 6.66 50.57
C ASN A 543 20.56 7.55 50.08
N THR A 544 20.98 7.35 48.83
CA THR A 544 22.13 8.04 48.25
C THR A 544 21.88 9.53 48.03
N MET A 545 20.64 9.92 47.72
CA MET A 545 20.27 11.32 47.53
C MET A 545 20.31 12.11 48.85
N ALA A 546 19.74 11.56 49.91
CA ALA A 546 19.83 12.13 51.25
C ALA A 546 21.28 12.29 51.72
N LYS A 547 22.16 11.35 51.37
CA LYS A 547 23.60 11.42 51.67
C LYS A 547 24.33 12.53 50.88
N LEU A 548 23.92 12.81 49.64
CA LEU A 548 24.42 13.93 48.84
C LEU A 548 23.97 15.28 49.41
N TYR A 549 22.70 15.40 49.80
CA TYR A 549 22.14 16.59 50.43
C TYR A 549 22.76 16.84 51.82
N LEU A 550 23.01 15.80 52.62
CA LEU A 550 23.75 15.90 53.89
C LEU A 550 25.18 16.42 53.69
N ALA A 551 25.87 16.00 52.63
CA ALA A 551 27.20 16.51 52.30
C ALA A 551 27.17 18.02 51.96
N GLU A 552 26.15 18.49 51.25
CA GLU A 552 25.93 19.91 50.97
C GLU A 552 25.65 20.71 52.25
N CYS A 553 24.89 20.15 53.20
CA CYS A 553 24.67 20.75 54.52
C CYS A 553 25.98 20.95 55.29
N TYR A 554 26.85 19.93 55.36
CA TYR A 554 28.18 20.05 55.94
C TYR A 554 29.07 21.06 55.18
N ARG A 555 29.02 21.08 53.85
CA ARG A 555 29.82 22.01 53.03
C ARG A 555 29.45 23.47 53.27
N LEU A 556 28.17 23.76 53.45
CA LEU A 556 27.64 25.11 53.61
C LEU A 556 27.44 25.55 55.07
N GLY A 557 27.46 24.64 56.03
CA GLY A 557 27.11 24.94 57.43
C GLY A 557 25.61 25.12 57.67
N LYS A 558 24.77 24.45 56.87
CA LYS A 558 23.31 24.51 56.99
C LYS A 558 22.83 23.51 58.01
N GLY A 559 22.19 23.96 59.09
CA GLY A 559 21.64 23.07 60.15
C GLY A 559 22.67 22.26 60.96
N VAL A 560 23.93 22.23 60.55
CA VAL A 560 25.10 21.64 61.22
C VAL A 560 26.29 22.56 61.06
N GLU A 561 27.29 22.41 61.92
CA GLU A 561 28.56 23.13 61.79
C GLU A 561 29.22 22.88 60.43
N LYS A 562 29.79 23.93 59.84
CA LYS A 562 30.42 23.89 58.52
C LYS A 562 31.68 23.01 58.58
N ASN A 563 31.64 21.86 57.91
CA ASN A 563 32.74 20.91 57.83
C ASN A 563 32.95 20.46 56.37
N GLU A 564 33.83 21.17 55.67
CA GLU A 564 34.15 20.87 54.27
C GLU A 564 34.89 19.54 54.09
N VAL A 565 35.58 19.04 55.12
CA VAL A 565 36.32 17.77 55.09
C VAL A 565 35.37 16.58 55.14
N GLU A 566 34.35 16.62 56.01
CA GLU A 566 33.32 15.58 56.09
C GLU A 566 32.40 15.61 54.85
N ALA A 567 32.08 16.81 54.32
CA ALA A 567 31.42 16.94 53.03
C ALA A 567 32.21 16.27 51.88
N LEU A 568 33.52 16.55 51.79
CA LEU A 568 34.42 15.95 50.81
C LEU A 568 34.48 14.43 50.92
N LYS A 569 34.48 13.88 52.13
CA LYS A 569 34.47 12.43 52.40
C LYS A 569 33.22 11.78 51.80
N TYR A 570 32.04 12.37 52.00
CA TYR A 570 30.80 11.89 51.38
C TYR A 570 30.80 12.03 49.86
N TYR A 571 31.27 13.16 49.31
CA TYR A 571 31.39 13.30 47.84
C TYR A 571 32.36 12.27 47.25
N LYS A 572 33.51 12.00 47.90
CA LYS A 572 34.45 10.95 47.47
C LYS A 572 33.84 9.54 47.49
N GLU A 573 33.05 9.21 48.52
CA GLU A 573 32.40 7.90 48.61
C GLU A 573 31.34 7.73 47.51
N LEU A 574 30.47 8.72 47.31
CA LEU A 574 29.42 8.69 46.30
C LEU A 574 30.00 8.76 44.87
N ALA A 575 31.09 9.52 44.66
CA ALA A 575 31.79 9.60 43.37
C ALA A 575 32.42 8.26 42.94
N LYS A 576 32.88 7.44 43.89
CA LYS A 576 33.33 6.05 43.65
C LYS A 576 32.18 5.10 43.30
N LYS A 577 30.97 5.38 43.80
CA LYS A 577 29.72 4.67 43.44
C LYS A 577 29.07 5.25 42.17
N GLU A 578 29.86 5.95 41.36
CA GLU A 578 29.48 6.52 40.07
C GLU A 578 28.32 7.53 40.08
N VAL A 579 27.95 8.05 41.25
CA VAL A 579 26.93 9.09 41.42
C VAL A 579 27.44 10.38 40.76
N ALA A 580 26.86 10.71 39.61
CA ALA A 580 27.34 11.75 38.71
C ALA A 580 27.47 13.13 39.38
N ASP A 581 26.48 13.51 40.19
CA ASP A 581 26.48 14.78 40.93
C ASP A 581 27.54 14.82 42.05
N ALA A 582 27.88 13.68 42.65
CA ALA A 582 28.96 13.60 43.62
C ALA A 582 30.34 13.70 42.95
N GLN A 583 30.50 13.10 41.77
CA GLN A 583 31.70 13.29 40.94
C GLN A 583 31.85 14.77 40.52
N PHE A 584 30.74 15.44 40.22
CA PHE A 584 30.73 16.86 39.92
C PHE A 584 31.15 17.71 41.12
N GLN A 585 30.56 17.50 42.30
CA GLN A 585 30.93 18.26 43.51
C GLN A 585 32.36 17.96 43.97
N LEU A 586 32.86 16.74 43.79
CA LEU A 586 34.28 16.41 43.99
C LEU A 586 35.19 17.19 43.04
N GLY A 587 34.76 17.39 41.78
CA GLY A 587 35.39 18.30 40.82
C GLY A 587 35.44 19.74 41.34
N ASN A 588 34.33 20.26 41.87
CA ASN A 588 34.28 21.60 42.48
C ASN A 588 35.22 21.71 43.68
N CYS A 589 35.25 20.73 44.58
CA CYS A 589 36.15 20.71 45.72
C CYS A 589 37.62 20.84 45.28
N LEU A 590 38.01 20.10 44.25
CA LEU A 590 39.36 20.18 43.68
C LEU A 590 39.61 21.48 42.89
N TYR A 591 38.59 22.08 42.28
CA TYR A 591 38.75 23.30 41.49
C TYR A 591 38.88 24.56 42.36
N TYR A 592 38.07 24.66 43.42
CA TYR A 592 37.98 25.81 44.32
C TYR A 592 38.76 25.64 45.64
N GLY A 593 39.26 24.43 45.95
CA GLY A 593 40.00 24.16 47.19
C GLY A 593 39.14 23.91 48.42
N ILE A 594 37.91 23.41 48.24
CA ILE A 594 36.92 23.20 49.32
C ILE A 594 37.24 21.87 50.02
N GLY A 595 37.68 21.94 51.28
CA GLY A 595 38.09 20.77 52.08
C GLY A 595 39.32 19.99 51.58
N ILE A 596 39.99 20.45 50.52
CA ILE A 596 41.18 19.82 49.93
C ILE A 596 42.04 20.86 49.19
N ALA A 597 43.35 20.62 49.10
CA ALA A 597 44.23 21.46 48.29
C ALA A 597 43.76 21.55 46.83
N LEU A 598 43.80 22.77 46.29
CA LEU A 598 43.37 23.10 44.93
C LEU A 598 44.18 22.33 43.88
N ASN A 599 43.49 21.61 43.00
CA ASN A 599 44.08 20.82 41.92
C ASN A 599 43.17 20.83 40.68
N ARG A 600 43.30 21.88 39.87
CA ARG A 600 42.47 22.09 38.65
C ARG A 600 42.63 20.97 37.61
N LYS A 601 43.78 20.30 37.53
CA LYS A 601 43.99 19.14 36.63
C LYS A 601 43.15 17.93 37.06
N LYS A 602 43.13 17.59 38.37
CA LYS A 602 42.26 16.53 38.90
C LYS A 602 40.77 16.93 38.88
N ALA A 603 40.45 18.22 39.07
CA ALA A 603 39.08 18.71 38.87
C ALA A 603 38.58 18.43 37.44
N LEU A 604 39.40 18.70 36.42
CA LEU A 604 39.09 18.42 35.02
C LEU A 604 38.83 16.92 34.76
N TYR A 605 39.61 16.03 35.39
CA TYR A 605 39.37 14.58 35.32
C TYR A 605 38.00 14.20 35.91
N TRP A 606 37.65 14.73 37.09
CA TRP A 606 36.35 14.45 37.70
C TRP A 606 35.20 15.08 36.92
N TYR A 607 35.39 16.26 36.31
CA TYR A 607 34.41 16.80 35.38
C TYR A 607 34.25 15.92 34.11
N ARG A 608 35.33 15.35 33.57
CA ARG A 608 35.19 14.40 32.44
C ARG A 608 34.46 13.12 32.84
N LYS A 609 34.84 12.49 33.96
CA LYS A 609 34.14 11.30 34.52
C LYS A 609 32.66 11.58 34.78
N SER A 610 32.37 12.71 35.41
CA SER A 610 31.01 13.16 35.70
C SER A 610 30.20 13.43 34.42
N THR A 611 30.82 13.94 33.35
CA THR A 611 30.19 14.12 32.03
C THR A 611 29.82 12.78 31.37
N ILE A 612 30.68 11.75 31.49
CA ILE A 612 30.40 10.40 30.98
C ILE A 612 29.17 9.81 31.69
N ASN A 613 29.03 10.06 32.99
CA ASN A 613 27.86 9.67 33.77
C ASN A 613 26.72 10.70 33.68
N GLU A 614 26.61 11.38 32.54
CA GLU A 614 25.56 12.35 32.20
C GLU A 614 25.40 13.58 33.11
N ASN A 615 26.31 13.85 34.07
CA ASN A 615 26.26 15.12 34.80
C ASN A 615 26.54 16.28 33.85
N ILE A 616 25.53 17.11 33.66
CA ILE A 616 25.61 18.10 32.59
C ILE A 616 26.57 19.26 32.98
N ALA A 617 26.90 19.57 34.26
CA ALA A 617 27.78 20.72 34.66
C ALA A 617 29.21 20.51 34.31
N ALA A 618 29.64 19.32 34.62
CA ALA A 618 30.89 18.78 34.18
C ALA A 618 31.10 19.12 32.68
N LYS A 619 30.06 18.93 31.84
CA LYS A 619 30.04 19.32 30.42
C LYS A 619 30.13 20.85 30.17
N TYR A 620 29.49 21.74 30.95
CA TYR A 620 29.58 23.21 30.71
C TYR A 620 30.83 23.86 31.24
N ILE A 621 31.37 23.37 32.36
CA ILE A 621 32.64 23.87 32.84
C ILE A 621 33.75 23.52 31.82
N LEU A 622 33.61 22.39 31.11
CA LEU A 622 34.41 22.05 29.94
C LEU A 622 34.10 22.96 28.72
N GLU A 623 32.84 23.15 28.33
CA GLU A 623 32.42 24.01 27.20
C GLU A 623 32.80 25.50 27.40
N LYS A 624 32.73 26.02 28.63
CA LYS A 624 33.03 27.41 28.98
C LYS A 624 34.53 27.69 28.94
N HIS A 625 35.36 26.75 29.39
CA HIS A 625 36.82 26.91 29.35
C HIS A 625 37.38 27.09 27.92
N TYR A 626 36.65 26.64 26.90
CA TYR A 626 36.97 26.85 25.48
C TYR A 626 36.52 28.22 24.94
N ASN A 627 35.49 28.83 25.53
CA ASN A 627 34.77 29.98 24.96
C ASN A 627 35.11 31.35 25.59
N GLU A 628 35.96 31.41 26.62
CA GLU A 628 36.34 32.69 27.27
C GLU A 628 37.26 33.61 26.43
N LYS A 629 37.54 33.26 25.16
CA LYS A 629 38.34 34.09 24.24
C LYS A 629 37.55 35.19 23.51
N ILE A 630 36.21 35.22 23.63
CA ILE A 630 35.34 36.09 22.82
C ILE A 630 34.34 36.89 23.70
N LYS A 631 34.28 38.21 23.46
CA LYS A 631 33.29 39.20 23.96
C LYS A 631 33.35 39.60 25.45
N SER A 632 34.22 40.56 25.74
CA SER A 632 33.92 41.65 26.68
C SER A 632 33.08 42.75 25.99
N LYS A 633 32.56 43.74 26.76
CA LYS A 633 31.79 44.95 26.34
C LYS A 633 30.41 44.65 25.70
N ILE A 634 29.25 44.99 26.28
CA ILE A 634 28.83 46.32 26.78
C ILE A 634 27.60 46.22 27.74
N LYS A 635 27.57 47.12 28.73
CA LYS A 635 26.43 47.57 29.56
C LYS A 635 26.12 49.04 29.17
N ASN A 636 24.94 49.65 29.36
CA ASN A 636 23.73 49.21 30.04
C ASN A 636 22.49 49.94 29.46
N LYS A 637 21.40 49.21 29.20
CA LYS A 637 20.00 49.72 29.20
C LYS A 637 19.16 48.83 30.13
N THR A 638 19.81 48.35 31.20
CA THR A 638 19.64 46.98 31.70
C THR A 638 19.46 46.94 33.21
N LEU A 639 18.21 46.80 33.64
CA LEU A 639 17.89 46.34 34.99
C LEU A 639 16.84 45.20 34.92
N ILE A 640 15.75 45.40 34.20
CA ILE A 640 14.72 44.37 33.97
C ILE A 640 15.27 43.22 33.09
N LYS A 641 15.92 43.54 31.95
CA LYS A 641 16.58 42.54 31.09
C LYS A 641 17.74 41.80 31.79
N ILE A 642 18.40 42.40 32.80
CA ILE A 642 19.43 41.68 33.57
C ILE A 642 18.77 40.53 34.34
N ASN A 643 17.63 40.76 34.97
CA ASN A 643 17.04 39.74 35.85
C ASN A 643 16.64 38.48 35.07
N GLN A 644 15.93 38.64 33.95
CA GLN A 644 15.58 37.53 33.03
C GLN A 644 16.81 36.77 32.53
N LEU A 645 17.80 37.49 31.98
CA LEU A 645 18.99 36.90 31.36
C LEU A 645 19.92 36.26 32.39
N ARG A 646 20.05 36.87 33.58
CA ARG A 646 20.84 36.34 34.69
C ARG A 646 20.21 35.08 35.28
N LEU A 647 18.89 35.06 35.49
CA LEU A 647 18.17 33.84 35.90
C LEU A 647 18.33 32.73 34.87
N TYR A 648 18.26 33.04 33.57
CA TYR A 648 18.48 32.08 32.51
C TYR A 648 19.89 31.50 32.51
N TYR A 649 20.93 32.33 32.55
CA TYR A 649 22.31 31.85 32.60
C TYR A 649 22.60 31.11 33.91
N ILE A 650 22.06 31.55 35.05
CA ILE A 650 22.11 30.78 36.30
C ILE A 650 21.45 29.41 36.09
N GLY A 651 20.30 29.33 35.42
CA GLY A 651 19.69 28.07 34.94
C GLY A 651 20.67 27.23 34.11
N LYS A 652 21.15 27.72 32.97
CA LYS A 652 22.08 26.98 32.07
C LYS A 652 23.40 26.57 32.74
N ILE A 653 23.90 27.35 33.70
CA ILE A 653 25.07 27.03 34.54
C ILE A 653 24.73 25.89 35.52
N LEU A 654 23.53 25.90 36.09
CA LEU A 654 23.06 24.93 37.08
C LEU A 654 22.41 23.68 36.48
N ILE A 655 22.07 23.63 35.16
CA ILE A 655 21.50 22.52 34.32
C ILE A 655 21.99 21.09 34.58
N LYS A 656 22.91 20.83 35.50
CA LYS A 656 24.34 20.83 35.28
C LYS A 656 24.91 20.53 36.67
N THR A 657 24.84 21.47 37.62
CA THR A 657 25.33 21.27 39.01
C THR A 657 24.25 20.74 39.95
N ASN A 658 22.98 21.00 39.63
CA ASN A 658 21.81 20.69 40.43
C ASN A 658 20.58 20.87 39.53
N TYR A 659 20.02 19.77 39.01
CA TYR A 659 18.92 19.78 38.05
C TYR A 659 17.67 20.50 38.56
N GLU A 660 17.35 20.39 39.85
CA GLU A 660 16.17 21.01 40.46
C GLU A 660 16.32 22.54 40.55
N LYS A 661 17.48 23.04 40.99
CA LYS A 661 17.79 24.48 41.01
C LYS A 661 17.89 25.00 39.58
N SER A 662 18.48 24.25 38.65
CA SER A 662 18.44 24.61 37.24
C SER A 662 17.01 24.79 36.74
N PHE A 663 16.20 23.76 36.91
CA PHE A 663 14.83 23.75 36.46
C PHE A 663 14.06 24.90 37.12
N TYR A 664 14.28 25.16 38.41
CA TYR A 664 13.76 26.33 39.11
C TYR A 664 14.20 27.67 38.49
N TYR A 665 15.49 27.87 38.18
CA TYR A 665 15.98 29.12 37.60
C TYR A 665 15.62 29.30 36.12
N LEU A 666 15.56 28.21 35.36
CA LEU A 666 15.07 28.16 33.98
C LEU A 666 13.56 28.44 33.94
N LYS A 667 12.79 27.82 34.84
CA LYS A 667 11.37 28.07 35.07
C LYS A 667 11.13 29.52 35.50
N LYS A 668 11.87 30.05 36.48
CA LYS A 668 11.81 31.46 36.89
C LYS A 668 12.14 32.41 35.73
N ALA A 669 13.13 32.09 34.90
CA ALA A 669 13.46 32.88 33.72
C ALA A 669 12.33 32.83 32.67
N ALA A 670 11.71 31.67 32.47
CA ALA A 670 10.60 31.45 31.55
C ALA A 670 9.29 32.12 32.03
N GLU A 671 8.98 32.02 33.33
CA GLU A 671 7.89 32.72 34.03
C GLU A 671 8.07 34.24 33.93
N ASN A 672 9.29 34.74 34.13
CA ASN A 672 9.64 36.15 33.93
C ASN A 672 9.69 36.55 32.43
N GLY A 673 9.29 35.68 31.50
CA GLY A 673 9.11 36.00 30.09
C GLY A 673 10.32 35.80 29.19
N TYR A 674 11.45 35.23 29.64
CA TYR A 674 12.63 35.08 28.78
C TYR A 674 12.43 34.01 27.71
N LYS A 675 12.30 34.40 26.44
CA LYS A 675 11.94 33.51 25.32
C LYS A 675 12.84 32.27 25.16
N VAL A 676 14.16 32.40 25.34
CA VAL A 676 15.07 31.23 25.22
C VAL A 676 14.91 30.28 26.40
N ALA A 677 14.62 30.79 27.61
CA ALA A 677 14.27 29.94 28.75
C ALA A 677 12.96 29.19 28.51
N GLN A 678 11.95 29.85 27.93
CA GLN A 678 10.68 29.19 27.57
C GLN A 678 10.90 28.06 26.56
N TYR A 679 11.74 28.29 25.54
CA TYR A 679 12.11 27.25 24.57
C TYR A 679 12.85 26.07 25.22
N ASP A 680 13.93 26.34 25.96
CA ASP A 680 14.70 25.30 26.63
C ASP A 680 13.85 24.52 27.65
N LEU A 681 12.97 25.20 28.39
CA LEU A 681 12.03 24.55 29.31
C LEU A 681 11.01 23.69 28.57
N GLY A 682 10.61 24.10 27.36
CA GLY A 682 9.79 23.31 26.45
C GLY A 682 10.48 22.02 26.03
N ILE A 683 11.76 22.09 25.64
CA ILE A 683 12.60 20.90 25.39
C ILE A 683 12.67 20.00 26.62
N CYS A 684 12.83 20.59 27.82
CA CYS A 684 12.88 19.79 29.05
C CYS A 684 11.60 18.97 29.28
N TYR A 685 10.44 19.55 28.98
CA TYR A 685 9.17 18.84 29.03
C TYR A 685 8.92 17.92 27.81
N ARG A 686 9.53 18.15 26.64
CA ARG A 686 9.45 17.20 25.51
C ARG A 686 10.23 15.93 25.79
N ASP A 687 11.46 16.07 26.27
CA ASP A 687 12.42 14.96 26.37
C ASP A 687 12.43 14.32 27.77
N GLY A 688 11.76 14.94 28.76
CA GLY A 688 11.74 14.45 30.14
C GLY A 688 13.07 14.63 30.88
N ILE A 689 13.81 15.69 30.55
CA ILE A 689 15.15 15.98 31.08
C ILE A 689 15.12 17.04 32.20
N LEU A 690 16.21 17.18 32.95
CA LEU A 690 16.33 18.04 34.15
C LEU A 690 15.37 17.68 35.31
N GLY A 691 14.94 16.42 35.41
CA GLY A 691 14.10 15.94 36.51
C GLY A 691 12.60 16.25 36.38
N VAL A 692 12.16 16.84 35.27
CA VAL A 692 10.73 16.87 34.92
C VAL A 692 10.34 15.67 34.07
N ARG A 693 9.10 15.21 34.22
CA ARG A 693 8.53 14.19 33.34
C ARG A 693 8.29 14.76 31.94
N LYS A 694 8.38 13.89 30.94
CA LYS A 694 7.83 14.16 29.61
C LYS A 694 6.37 14.58 29.76
N ASN A 695 6.03 15.74 29.21
CA ASN A 695 4.70 16.33 29.21
C ASN A 695 4.56 17.23 27.97
N GLU A 696 4.07 16.63 26.89
CA GLU A 696 4.00 17.26 25.57
C GLU A 696 3.09 18.49 25.57
N ARG A 697 2.01 18.49 26.37
CA ARG A 697 1.11 19.63 26.54
C ARG A 697 1.81 20.85 27.17
N LYS A 698 2.68 20.65 28.17
CA LYS A 698 3.50 21.72 28.77
C LYS A 698 4.62 22.17 27.83
N ALA A 699 5.24 21.25 27.08
CA ALA A 699 6.21 21.58 26.04
C ALA A 699 5.58 22.49 24.97
N PHE A 700 4.41 22.10 24.46
CA PHE A 700 3.61 22.87 23.50
C PHE A 700 3.33 24.30 23.99
N GLU A 701 2.75 24.47 25.20
CA GLU A 701 2.42 25.81 25.71
C GLU A 701 3.68 26.68 25.98
N LEU A 702 4.84 26.07 26.23
CA LEU A 702 6.12 26.78 26.37
C LEU A 702 6.73 27.17 25.03
N PHE A 703 6.71 26.29 24.03
CA PHE A 703 7.06 26.63 22.65
C PHE A 703 6.15 27.73 22.11
N LYS A 704 4.84 27.67 22.38
CA LYS A 704 3.85 28.70 22.04
C LYS A 704 4.15 30.05 22.68
N LYS A 705 4.56 30.09 23.96
CA LYS A 705 5.00 31.34 24.62
C LYS A 705 6.30 31.89 24.02
N SER A 706 7.26 31.03 23.70
CA SER A 706 8.55 31.45 23.12
C SER A 706 8.43 31.91 21.66
N ALA A 707 7.64 31.19 20.85
CA ALA A 707 7.36 31.50 19.45
C ALA A 707 6.60 32.83 19.28
N LYS A 708 5.66 33.14 20.19
CA LYS A 708 5.00 34.46 20.26
C LYS A 708 5.98 35.62 20.48
N GLN A 709 7.17 35.36 21.04
CA GLN A 709 8.26 36.34 21.16
C GLN A 709 9.27 36.30 20.00
N GLY A 710 8.90 35.63 18.90
CA GLY A 710 9.66 35.55 17.66
C GLY A 710 10.98 34.79 17.77
N TYR A 711 11.14 33.87 18.73
CA TYR A 711 12.32 33.00 18.81
C TYR A 711 12.25 31.91 17.74
N ASN A 712 13.23 31.86 16.84
CA ASN A 712 13.17 31.06 15.60
C ASN A 712 12.96 29.56 15.90
N ASP A 713 13.82 28.94 16.71
CA ASP A 713 13.73 27.50 16.95
C ASP A 713 12.43 27.10 17.67
N ALA A 714 11.83 28.01 18.46
CA ALA A 714 10.50 27.79 19.04
C ALA A 714 9.38 27.88 18.01
N GLN A 715 9.51 28.73 16.99
CA GLN A 715 8.57 28.76 15.87
C GLN A 715 8.67 27.44 15.09
N TYR A 716 9.87 26.95 14.77
CA TYR A 716 10.06 25.62 14.17
C TYR A 716 9.47 24.49 15.02
N GLN A 717 9.84 24.38 16.31
CA GLN A 717 9.34 23.30 17.19
C GLN A 717 7.83 23.38 17.40
N LEU A 718 7.25 24.58 17.55
CA LEU A 718 5.79 24.72 17.63
C LEU A 718 5.10 24.35 16.31
N GLY A 719 5.73 24.64 15.18
CA GLY A 719 5.27 24.20 13.86
C GLY A 719 5.18 22.68 13.81
N TYR A 720 6.27 21.99 14.14
CA TYR A 720 6.34 20.52 14.23
C TYR A 720 5.31 19.91 15.19
N TYR A 721 5.04 20.58 16.31
CA TYR A 721 4.02 20.11 17.27
C TYR A 721 2.60 20.15 16.68
N TYR A 722 2.25 21.21 15.93
CA TYR A 722 0.99 21.24 15.20
C TYR A 722 1.00 20.32 13.96
N ASP A 723 2.16 20.08 13.36
CA ASP A 723 2.32 19.23 12.17
C ASP A 723 1.98 17.76 12.48
N VAL A 724 2.45 17.27 13.63
CA VAL A 724 2.33 15.86 14.06
C VAL A 724 1.23 15.65 15.11
N GLY A 725 0.70 16.72 15.74
CA GLY A 725 -0.34 16.60 16.77
C GLY A 725 0.20 16.27 18.17
N ILE A 726 1.39 16.78 18.49
CA ILE A 726 2.08 16.47 19.75
C ILE A 726 1.63 17.45 20.83
N GLY A 727 0.88 16.98 21.83
CA GLY A 727 0.33 17.83 22.90
C GLY A 727 -0.69 18.89 22.42
N THR A 728 -1.24 18.72 21.23
CA THR A 728 -2.26 19.56 20.58
C THR A 728 -2.87 18.76 19.44
N ASP A 729 -4.08 19.11 18.99
CA ASP A 729 -4.63 18.51 17.76
C ASP A 729 -3.76 18.90 16.54
N ILE A 730 -3.72 18.02 15.53
CA ILE A 730 -3.03 18.26 14.26
C ILE A 730 -3.62 19.54 13.62
N ASN A 731 -2.74 20.47 13.26
CA ASN A 731 -3.10 21.74 12.65
C ASN A 731 -2.04 22.17 11.64
N LYS A 732 -2.06 21.53 10.47
CA LYS A 732 -1.11 21.78 9.38
C LYS A 732 -1.03 23.26 8.97
N VAL A 733 -2.13 24.02 9.05
CA VAL A 733 -2.16 25.47 8.74
C VAL A 733 -1.25 26.27 9.69
N LYS A 734 -1.36 26.05 11.00
CA LYS A 734 -0.45 26.67 11.98
C LYS A 734 0.97 26.15 11.84
N ALA A 735 1.15 24.88 11.48
CA ALA A 735 2.48 24.33 11.18
C ALA A 735 3.14 25.10 10.02
N PHE A 736 2.41 25.30 8.93
CA PHE A 736 2.84 26.08 7.78
C PHE A 736 3.21 27.53 8.14
N GLU A 737 2.35 28.27 8.84
CA GLU A 737 2.63 29.65 9.26
C GLU A 737 3.93 29.74 10.07
N LEU A 738 4.13 28.81 11.00
CA LEU A 738 5.27 28.77 11.90
C LEU A 738 6.56 28.33 11.22
N TYR A 739 6.49 27.34 10.33
CA TYR A 739 7.62 26.94 9.50
C TYR A 739 8.00 28.06 8.54
N LYS A 740 7.05 28.76 7.91
CA LYS A 740 7.32 29.93 7.08
C LYS A 740 8.06 31.02 7.86
N LEU A 741 7.58 31.40 9.04
CA LEU A 741 8.23 32.39 9.91
C LEU A 741 9.63 31.98 10.39
N ALA A 742 9.88 30.69 10.58
CA ALA A 742 11.20 30.15 10.94
C ALA A 742 12.15 30.08 9.72
N ALA A 743 11.63 29.70 8.56
CA ALA A 743 12.33 29.59 7.29
C ALA A 743 12.77 30.96 6.75
N GLU A 744 11.93 31.99 6.86
CA GLU A 744 12.26 33.39 6.54
C GLU A 744 13.42 33.93 7.38
N LYS A 745 13.61 33.36 8.59
CA LYS A 745 14.73 33.66 9.50
C LYS A 745 15.91 32.68 9.36
N GLY A 746 15.94 31.87 8.30
CA GLY A 746 17.06 31.01 7.95
C GLY A 746 17.14 29.66 8.66
N ASN A 747 16.04 29.15 9.26
CA ASN A 747 16.05 27.79 9.83
C ASN A 747 15.93 26.73 8.72
N ASN A 748 16.98 25.93 8.51
CA ASN A 748 17.06 24.91 7.46
C ASN A 748 15.98 23.83 7.60
N ASN A 749 15.75 23.30 8.82
CA ASN A 749 14.74 22.25 9.04
C ASN A 749 13.32 22.79 8.78
N ALA A 750 13.07 24.06 9.11
CA ALA A 750 11.83 24.73 8.74
C ALA A 750 11.72 24.92 7.23
N GLN A 751 12.80 25.24 6.50
CA GLN A 751 12.81 25.31 5.03
C GLN A 751 12.50 23.95 4.40
N PHE A 752 13.08 22.86 4.93
CA PHE A 752 12.81 21.49 4.49
C PHE A 752 11.35 21.09 4.73
N ASN A 753 10.84 21.21 5.97
CA ASN A 753 9.46 20.84 6.29
C ASN A 753 8.44 21.74 5.57
N LEU A 754 8.72 23.03 5.42
CA LEU A 754 7.91 23.95 4.60
C LEU A 754 7.84 23.49 3.15
N SER A 755 8.93 22.97 2.60
CA SER A 755 8.94 22.38 1.25
C SER A 755 8.07 21.12 1.16
N LEU A 756 8.02 20.29 2.20
CA LEU A 756 7.14 19.12 2.25
C LEU A 756 5.67 19.53 2.34
N LEU A 757 5.33 20.49 3.20
CA LEU A 757 3.96 21.03 3.26
C LEU A 757 3.52 21.61 1.91
N TYR A 758 4.39 22.34 1.22
CA TYR A 758 4.15 22.78 -0.16
C TYR A 758 4.10 21.61 -1.17
N GLN A 759 4.90 20.54 -1.02
CA GLN A 759 4.88 19.37 -1.92
C GLN A 759 3.55 18.61 -1.84
N PHE A 760 3.02 18.44 -0.64
CA PHE A 760 1.83 17.62 -0.38
C PHE A 760 0.53 18.44 -0.33
N GLY A 761 0.59 19.75 -0.08
CA GLY A 761 -0.58 20.60 0.11
C GLY A 761 -1.13 20.54 1.54
N GLU A 762 -0.26 20.29 2.51
CA GLU A 762 -0.66 20.10 3.91
C GLU A 762 -0.62 21.44 4.65
N GLY A 763 -1.79 22.01 4.94
CA GLY A 763 -1.90 23.29 5.66
C GLY A 763 -1.59 24.54 4.83
N VAL A 764 -1.21 24.34 3.58
CA VAL A 764 -1.06 25.36 2.54
C VAL A 764 -1.47 24.73 1.21
N ASP A 765 -1.91 25.54 0.25
CA ASP A 765 -2.14 25.05 -1.10
C ASP A 765 -0.86 24.43 -1.70
N LYS A 766 -1.04 23.30 -2.39
CA LYS A 766 0.06 22.49 -2.94
C LYS A 766 0.85 23.28 -3.98
N ASN A 767 2.11 23.55 -3.69
CA ASN A 767 3.01 24.36 -4.50
C ASN A 767 4.34 23.65 -4.73
N GLU A 768 4.34 22.66 -5.62
CA GLU A 768 5.55 21.89 -5.96
C GLU A 768 6.70 22.79 -6.46
N LYS A 769 6.40 23.93 -7.09
CA LYS A 769 7.43 24.87 -7.56
C LYS A 769 8.13 25.59 -6.39
N LYS A 770 7.38 26.10 -5.41
CA LYS A 770 7.97 26.65 -4.17
C LYS A 770 8.69 25.57 -3.36
N ALA A 771 8.16 24.35 -3.33
CA ALA A 771 8.85 23.23 -2.71
C ALA A 771 10.23 22.99 -3.37
N PHE A 772 10.25 22.99 -4.71
CA PHE A 772 11.49 22.90 -5.50
C PHE A 772 12.43 24.07 -5.23
N GLU A 773 11.98 25.33 -5.31
CA GLU A 773 12.81 26.52 -5.05
C GLU A 773 13.38 26.58 -3.63
N LEU A 774 12.65 26.06 -2.63
CA LEU A 774 13.13 25.96 -1.24
C LEU A 774 14.19 24.87 -1.09
N ILE A 775 13.97 23.70 -1.71
CA ILE A 775 14.92 22.58 -1.68
C ILE A 775 16.17 22.87 -2.51
N GLU A 776 16.06 23.56 -3.65
CA GLU A 776 17.20 23.98 -4.47
C GLU A 776 18.13 24.90 -3.67
N LYS A 777 17.59 25.96 -3.06
CA LYS A 777 18.34 26.87 -2.15
C LYS A 777 18.88 26.21 -0.88
N LEU A 778 18.35 25.05 -0.49
CA LEU A 778 18.85 24.30 0.66
C LEU A 778 19.95 23.32 0.25
N ALA A 779 19.82 22.68 -0.92
CA ALA A 779 20.83 21.82 -1.54
C ALA A 779 22.09 22.59 -1.97
N GLU A 780 21.95 23.86 -2.35
CA GLU A 780 23.07 24.82 -2.54
C GLU A 780 23.92 25.01 -1.27
N LYS A 781 23.34 24.83 -0.08
CA LYS A 781 24.08 24.86 1.20
C LYS A 781 24.72 23.52 1.55
N GLU A 782 24.82 22.62 0.58
CA GLU A 782 25.46 21.30 0.71
C GLU A 782 24.81 20.31 1.68
N ASP A 783 23.56 20.55 2.08
CA ASP A 783 22.74 19.68 2.90
C ASP A 783 22.36 18.38 2.14
N SER A 784 22.70 17.22 2.70
CA SER A 784 22.55 15.92 2.01
C SER A 784 21.11 15.49 1.80
N ASP A 785 20.21 15.82 2.74
CA ASP A 785 18.79 15.48 2.65
C ASP A 785 18.09 16.37 1.62
N ALA A 786 18.47 17.65 1.55
CA ALA A 786 18.03 18.55 0.49
C ALA A 786 18.61 18.16 -0.89
N GLN A 787 19.87 17.73 -0.97
CA GLN A 787 20.47 17.23 -2.22
C GLN A 787 19.75 15.97 -2.72
N PHE A 788 19.48 15.00 -1.83
CA PHE A 788 18.61 13.85 -2.13
C PHE A 788 17.23 14.29 -2.63
N LYS A 789 16.58 15.20 -1.89
CA LYS A 789 15.21 15.65 -2.20
C LYS A 789 15.14 16.42 -3.53
N LEU A 790 16.17 17.20 -3.86
CA LEU A 790 16.29 17.87 -5.15
C LEU A 790 16.50 16.84 -6.29
N GLY A 791 17.30 15.80 -6.03
CA GLY A 791 17.45 14.68 -6.95
C GLY A 791 16.10 14.03 -7.26
N TYR A 792 15.35 13.68 -6.21
CA TYR A 792 13.98 13.14 -6.30
C TYR A 792 13.00 14.07 -7.02
N TYR A 793 13.14 15.39 -6.87
CA TYR A 793 12.34 16.36 -7.61
C TYR A 793 12.70 16.44 -9.11
N TYR A 794 13.96 16.30 -9.49
CA TYR A 794 14.34 16.17 -10.90
C TYR A 794 13.94 14.79 -11.47
N ASP A 795 13.99 13.74 -10.66
CA ASP A 795 13.69 12.35 -11.04
C ASP A 795 12.22 12.17 -11.46
N LEU A 796 11.30 12.61 -10.60
CA LEU A 796 9.86 12.58 -10.84
C LEU A 796 9.30 13.85 -11.49
N GLY A 797 10.15 14.86 -11.72
CA GLY A 797 9.72 16.17 -12.22
C GLY A 797 8.73 16.84 -11.27
N ILE A 798 9.02 16.92 -9.97
CA ILE A 798 8.21 17.64 -8.97
C ILE A 798 8.70 19.10 -8.94
N GLY A 799 7.82 20.07 -9.21
CA GLY A 799 8.15 21.49 -9.28
C GLY A 799 8.98 21.92 -10.51
N THR A 800 9.80 21.01 -11.03
CA THR A 800 10.62 21.14 -12.25
C THR A 800 10.14 20.17 -13.34
N GLY A 801 10.86 20.10 -14.47
CA GLY A 801 10.68 19.05 -15.49
C GLY A 801 11.50 17.80 -15.16
N VAL A 802 11.08 16.63 -15.64
CA VAL A 802 11.85 15.38 -15.47
C VAL A 802 13.24 15.54 -16.10
N ASN A 803 14.28 15.30 -15.30
CA ASN A 803 15.67 15.36 -15.72
C ASN A 803 16.50 14.32 -14.96
N LYS A 804 16.50 13.09 -15.47
CA LYS A 804 17.20 11.94 -14.87
C LYS A 804 18.71 12.19 -14.72
N VAL A 805 19.34 12.94 -15.63
CA VAL A 805 20.78 13.29 -15.55
C VAL A 805 21.07 14.19 -14.35
N LYS A 806 20.22 15.18 -14.06
CA LYS A 806 20.35 16.01 -12.85
C LYS A 806 20.03 15.20 -11.59
N ALA A 807 19.02 14.34 -11.63
CA ALA A 807 18.68 13.45 -10.52
C ALA A 807 19.87 12.55 -10.14
N PHE A 808 20.46 11.87 -11.12
CA PHE A 808 21.66 11.05 -10.97
C PHE A 808 22.80 11.77 -10.27
N ASN A 809 23.17 12.97 -10.74
CA ASN A 809 24.26 13.75 -10.16
C ASN A 809 23.97 14.16 -8.70
N LEU A 810 22.72 14.52 -8.39
CA LEU A 810 22.32 14.93 -7.04
C LEU A 810 22.23 13.74 -6.08
N TYR A 811 21.70 12.60 -6.52
CA TYR A 811 21.73 11.37 -5.74
C TYR A 811 23.16 10.90 -5.46
N LYS A 812 24.06 11.00 -6.44
CA LYS A 812 25.48 10.70 -6.24
C LYS A 812 26.11 11.59 -5.15
N LEU A 813 25.93 12.91 -5.24
CA LEU A 813 26.45 13.85 -4.23
C LEU A 813 25.89 13.61 -2.82
N ALA A 814 24.59 13.29 -2.72
CA ALA A 814 23.96 12.99 -1.44
C ALA A 814 24.40 11.62 -0.87
N ALA A 815 24.59 10.61 -1.72
CA ALA A 815 25.09 9.29 -1.33
C ALA A 815 26.56 9.34 -0.85
N GLU A 816 27.41 10.13 -1.51
CA GLU A 816 28.80 10.40 -1.09
C GLU A 816 28.88 11.04 0.31
N LYS A 817 27.81 11.73 0.73
CA LYS A 817 27.65 12.33 2.08
C LYS A 817 26.93 11.41 3.08
N GLY A 818 26.58 10.19 2.68
CA GLY A 818 25.92 9.20 3.55
C GLY A 818 24.39 9.29 3.61
N ASN A 819 23.72 9.93 2.63
CA ASN A 819 22.27 9.82 2.52
C ASN A 819 21.88 8.47 1.88
N ASN A 820 21.26 7.59 2.67
CA ASN A 820 20.97 6.21 2.29
C ASN A 820 19.84 6.10 1.25
N ASN A 821 18.84 6.98 1.28
CA ASN A 821 17.79 7.03 0.26
C ASN A 821 18.34 7.43 -1.13
N ALA A 822 19.33 8.34 -1.15
CA ALA A 822 20.04 8.70 -2.37
C ALA A 822 20.91 7.54 -2.89
N HIS A 823 21.55 6.79 -1.99
CA HIS A 823 22.32 5.60 -2.34
C HIS A 823 21.43 4.53 -3.00
N PHE A 824 20.25 4.28 -2.44
CA PHE A 824 19.23 3.38 -3.00
C PHE A 824 18.77 3.84 -4.40
N ASN A 825 18.31 5.09 -4.54
CA ASN A 825 17.83 5.60 -5.83
C ASN A 825 18.92 5.66 -6.90
N LEU A 826 20.17 5.95 -6.53
CA LEU A 826 21.31 5.93 -7.46
C LEU A 826 21.49 4.55 -8.08
N SER A 827 21.30 3.47 -7.31
CA SER A 827 21.37 2.10 -7.82
C SER A 827 20.29 1.80 -8.87
N LEU A 828 19.06 2.29 -8.67
CA LEU A 828 17.95 2.10 -9.61
C LEU A 828 18.22 2.82 -10.94
N LEU A 829 18.80 4.04 -10.90
CA LEU A 829 19.16 4.74 -12.13
C LEU A 829 20.23 3.99 -12.94
N TYR A 830 21.22 3.36 -12.27
CA TYR A 830 22.17 2.47 -12.94
C TYR A 830 21.52 1.18 -13.47
N GLN A 831 20.59 0.57 -12.71
CA GLN A 831 19.86 -0.63 -13.12
C GLN A 831 19.09 -0.40 -14.43
N PHE A 832 18.40 0.73 -14.56
CA PHE A 832 17.53 1.02 -15.71
C PHE A 832 18.23 1.84 -16.82
N GLY A 833 19.40 2.43 -16.57
CA GLY A 833 20.07 3.33 -17.51
C GLY A 833 19.36 4.69 -17.62
N GLU A 834 18.81 5.19 -16.52
CA GLU A 834 18.03 6.42 -16.49
C GLU A 834 18.91 7.62 -16.11
N GLY A 835 19.28 8.43 -17.11
CA GLY A 835 20.15 9.60 -16.90
C GLY A 835 21.64 9.27 -16.74
N VAL A 836 21.99 7.99 -16.83
CA VAL A 836 23.33 7.42 -16.89
C VAL A 836 23.29 6.20 -17.83
N GLU A 837 24.43 5.76 -18.34
CA GLU A 837 24.49 4.47 -19.05
C GLU A 837 24.10 3.31 -18.11
N LYS A 838 23.43 2.29 -18.66
CA LYS A 838 22.95 1.13 -17.88
C LYS A 838 24.14 0.31 -17.38
N ASP A 839 24.26 0.18 -16.06
CA ASP A 839 25.34 -0.56 -15.40
C ASP A 839 24.77 -1.36 -14.21
N GLU A 840 24.28 -2.56 -14.50
CA GLU A 840 23.67 -3.41 -13.48
C GLU A 840 24.68 -3.89 -12.43
N LYS A 841 25.97 -4.05 -12.79
CA LYS A 841 27.02 -4.45 -11.83
C LYS A 841 27.17 -3.39 -10.75
N LYS A 842 27.21 -2.13 -11.15
CA LYS A 842 27.32 -1.01 -10.23
C LYS A 842 26.04 -0.77 -9.43
N ALA A 843 24.87 -1.04 -10.01
CA ALA A 843 23.61 -1.08 -9.26
C ALA A 843 23.66 -2.12 -8.13
N PHE A 844 24.18 -3.32 -8.42
CA PHE A 844 24.37 -4.39 -7.44
C PHE A 844 25.37 -4.01 -6.34
N GLU A 845 26.53 -3.44 -6.70
CA GLU A 845 27.54 -2.99 -5.74
C GLU A 845 27.00 -1.95 -4.75
N LEU A 846 26.25 -0.95 -5.24
CA LEU A 846 25.64 0.10 -4.40
C LEU A 846 24.60 -0.45 -3.42
N ILE A 847 23.69 -1.32 -3.88
CA ILE A 847 22.71 -1.96 -2.98
C ILE A 847 23.40 -2.85 -1.94
N LYS A 848 24.45 -3.58 -2.35
CA LYS A 848 25.24 -4.41 -1.42
C LYS A 848 25.93 -3.56 -0.34
N GLU A 849 26.59 -2.46 -0.72
CA GLU A 849 27.24 -1.53 0.20
C GLU A 849 26.22 -0.93 1.20
N LEU A 850 25.01 -0.61 0.73
CA LEU A 850 23.94 -0.09 1.57
C LEU A 850 23.50 -1.09 2.65
N VAL A 851 23.26 -2.35 2.27
CA VAL A 851 22.90 -3.45 3.20
C VAL A 851 24.02 -3.79 4.19
N GLU A 852 25.29 -3.60 3.81
CA GLU A 852 26.44 -3.80 4.71
C GLU A 852 26.61 -2.65 5.73
N LYS A 853 26.06 -1.46 5.47
CA LYS A 853 26.15 -0.28 6.35
C LYS A 853 24.97 -0.10 7.29
N GLU A 854 23.75 -0.39 6.82
CA GLU A 854 22.52 -0.22 7.58
C GLU A 854 21.54 -1.37 7.29
N GLU A 855 20.77 -1.75 8.30
CA GLU A 855 19.78 -2.82 8.24
C GLU A 855 18.47 -2.42 7.51
N ASP A 856 18.57 -1.63 6.43
CA ASP A 856 17.43 -1.17 5.64
C ASP A 856 16.70 -2.32 4.93
N VAL A 857 15.39 -2.37 5.11
CA VAL A 857 14.53 -3.46 4.65
C VAL A 857 14.35 -3.44 3.13
N ASN A 858 14.22 -2.26 2.52
CA ASN A 858 14.02 -2.11 1.08
C ASN A 858 15.30 -2.48 0.33
N ALA A 859 16.46 -2.10 0.85
CA ALA A 859 17.76 -2.50 0.33
C ALA A 859 17.98 -4.02 0.42
N GLN A 860 17.57 -4.66 1.52
CA GLN A 860 17.60 -6.11 1.69
C GLN A 860 16.70 -6.82 0.68
N PHE A 861 15.46 -6.35 0.48
CA PHE A 861 14.57 -6.84 -0.57
C PHE A 861 15.18 -6.69 -1.98
N GLN A 862 15.68 -5.50 -2.31
CA GLN A 862 16.23 -5.19 -3.63
C GLN A 862 17.49 -6.03 -3.95
N LEU A 863 18.34 -6.30 -2.96
CA LEU A 863 19.49 -7.20 -3.12
C LEU A 863 19.03 -8.64 -3.38
N GLY A 864 17.97 -9.09 -2.69
CA GLY A 864 17.34 -10.39 -2.94
C GLY A 864 16.80 -10.48 -4.36
N TYR A 865 16.16 -9.42 -4.85
CA TYR A 865 15.67 -9.31 -6.23
C TYR A 865 16.78 -9.34 -7.27
N TYR A 866 17.93 -8.69 -7.02
CA TYR A 866 19.08 -8.76 -7.93
C TYR A 866 19.66 -10.18 -8.03
N TYR A 867 19.79 -10.91 -6.91
CA TYR A 867 20.18 -12.32 -6.94
C TYR A 867 19.13 -13.24 -7.58
N ASP A 868 17.83 -12.93 -7.42
CA ASP A 868 16.74 -13.72 -8.02
C ASP A 868 16.70 -13.59 -9.56
N LYS A 869 16.96 -12.39 -10.08
CA LYS A 869 16.89 -12.08 -11.52
C LYS A 869 18.24 -12.06 -12.25
N GLY A 870 19.37 -12.08 -11.54
CA GLY A 870 20.70 -12.01 -12.12
C GLY A 870 21.10 -10.61 -12.59
N ILE A 871 20.66 -9.57 -11.85
CA ILE A 871 20.92 -8.17 -12.21
C ILE A 871 22.30 -7.79 -11.68
N GLY A 872 23.27 -7.64 -12.59
CA GLY A 872 24.65 -7.28 -12.25
C GLY A 872 25.48 -8.38 -11.58
N ILE A 873 24.90 -9.55 -11.35
CA ILE A 873 25.50 -10.70 -10.67
C ILE A 873 24.90 -12.00 -11.22
N ASP A 874 25.60 -13.12 -11.08
CA ASP A 874 25.04 -14.42 -11.42
C ASP A 874 23.81 -14.75 -10.54
N ILE A 875 22.81 -15.42 -11.12
CA ILE A 875 21.57 -15.81 -10.45
C ILE A 875 21.91 -16.71 -9.23
N SER A 876 21.40 -16.34 -8.06
CA SER A 876 21.60 -17.08 -6.81
C SER A 876 20.32 -17.14 -5.99
N LYS A 877 19.47 -18.12 -6.31
CA LYS A 877 18.18 -18.33 -5.64
C LYS A 877 18.31 -18.55 -4.13
N ILE A 878 19.40 -19.18 -3.67
CA ILE A 878 19.71 -19.37 -2.25
C ILE A 878 19.87 -18.01 -1.54
N LYS A 879 20.66 -17.09 -2.11
CA LYS A 879 20.84 -15.75 -1.53
C LYS A 879 19.58 -14.89 -1.63
N ALA A 880 18.83 -15.03 -2.72
CA ALA A 880 17.52 -14.38 -2.84
C ALA A 880 16.57 -14.84 -1.72
N PHE A 881 16.49 -16.16 -1.49
CA PHE A 881 15.72 -16.76 -0.41
C PHE A 881 16.14 -16.24 0.98
N GLU A 882 17.44 -16.19 1.28
CA GLU A 882 17.97 -15.65 2.54
C GLU A 882 17.56 -14.19 2.75
N LEU A 883 17.75 -13.34 1.74
CA LEU A 883 17.48 -11.90 1.82
C LEU A 883 15.99 -11.58 1.89
N TYR A 884 15.16 -12.25 1.08
CA TYR A 884 13.70 -12.15 1.19
C TYR A 884 13.23 -12.65 2.57
N GLY A 885 13.82 -13.73 3.10
CA GLY A 885 13.53 -14.24 4.44
C GLY A 885 13.87 -13.26 5.57
N ILE A 886 14.91 -12.44 5.42
CA ILE A 886 15.25 -11.37 6.38
C ILE A 886 14.27 -10.20 6.25
N ALA A 887 14.01 -9.72 5.03
CA ALA A 887 13.11 -8.59 4.81
C ALA A 887 11.65 -8.90 5.21
N ALA A 888 11.15 -10.10 4.89
CA ALA A 888 9.82 -10.56 5.29
C ALA A 888 9.64 -10.60 6.82
N LYS A 889 10.65 -11.05 7.56
CA LYS A 889 10.64 -11.04 9.05
C LYS A 889 10.60 -9.64 9.65
N LYS A 890 11.00 -8.60 8.89
CA LYS A 890 10.89 -7.19 9.27
C LYS A 890 9.59 -6.53 8.79
N GLY A 891 8.69 -7.29 8.16
CA GLY A 891 7.37 -6.83 7.72
C GLY A 891 7.27 -6.47 6.23
N ASP A 892 8.27 -6.80 5.40
CA ASP A 892 8.20 -6.52 3.97
C ASP A 892 7.30 -7.51 3.22
N ASN A 893 6.20 -7.00 2.66
CA ASN A 893 5.18 -7.80 2.00
C ASN A 893 5.61 -8.28 0.61
N ASP A 894 6.45 -7.52 -0.12
CA ASP A 894 6.97 -7.91 -1.43
C ASP A 894 8.02 -9.04 -1.29
N ALA A 895 8.84 -8.97 -0.25
CA ALA A 895 9.75 -10.03 0.15
C ALA A 895 9.00 -11.30 0.57
N GLN A 896 7.95 -11.17 1.41
CA GLN A 896 7.12 -12.31 1.82
C GLN A 896 6.45 -12.97 0.61
N TYR A 897 5.99 -12.17 -0.37
CA TYR A 897 5.41 -12.66 -1.61
C TYR A 897 6.44 -13.43 -2.46
N ASN A 898 7.62 -12.85 -2.72
CA ASN A 898 8.67 -13.54 -3.48
C ASN A 898 9.20 -14.78 -2.76
N LEU A 899 9.28 -14.77 -1.42
CA LEU A 899 9.67 -15.94 -0.61
C LEU A 899 8.70 -17.11 -0.81
N SER A 900 7.39 -16.84 -0.90
CA SER A 900 6.38 -17.87 -1.16
C SER A 900 6.52 -18.49 -2.56
N LEU A 901 6.88 -17.71 -3.58
CA LEU A 901 7.13 -18.21 -4.94
C LEU A 901 8.37 -19.10 -5.00
N LEU A 902 9.43 -18.79 -4.23
CA LEU A 902 10.60 -19.67 -4.13
C LEU A 902 10.25 -21.01 -3.46
N TYR A 903 9.37 -21.00 -2.45
CA TYR A 903 8.84 -22.22 -1.83
C TYR A 903 7.91 -23.03 -2.76
N GLU A 904 7.09 -22.38 -3.58
CA GLU A 904 6.23 -23.02 -4.59
C GLU A 904 7.07 -23.78 -5.64
N ILE A 905 8.13 -23.13 -6.15
CA ILE A 905 8.94 -23.65 -7.25
C ILE A 905 10.00 -24.64 -6.75
N GLY A 906 10.54 -24.44 -5.54
CA GLY A 906 11.66 -25.24 -5.00
C GLY A 906 13.03 -24.80 -5.53
N GLU A 907 13.16 -23.52 -5.89
CA GLU A 907 14.41 -22.94 -6.41
C GLU A 907 15.15 -22.19 -5.30
N GLY A 908 16.36 -22.66 -4.95
CA GLY A 908 17.17 -22.09 -3.87
C GLY A 908 16.75 -22.49 -2.46
N VAL A 909 15.62 -23.19 -2.32
CA VAL A 909 15.10 -23.82 -1.10
C VAL A 909 14.40 -25.12 -1.48
N GLU A 910 14.26 -26.06 -0.55
CA GLU A 910 13.42 -27.25 -0.78
C GLU A 910 11.96 -26.82 -1.05
N LYS A 911 11.32 -27.48 -2.02
CA LYS A 911 9.95 -27.19 -2.41
C LYS A 911 8.98 -27.48 -1.25
N ASP A 912 8.24 -26.45 -0.82
CA ASP A 912 7.26 -26.54 0.27
C ASP A 912 6.01 -25.74 -0.11
N GLU A 913 5.11 -26.39 -0.85
CA GLU A 913 3.86 -25.77 -1.29
C GLU A 913 2.96 -25.35 -0.13
N LYS A 914 2.98 -26.08 1.00
CA LYS A 914 2.17 -25.74 2.19
C LYS A 914 2.62 -24.41 2.77
N LYS A 915 3.94 -24.23 2.90
CA LYS A 915 4.51 -22.97 3.38
C LYS A 915 4.36 -21.83 2.39
N ALA A 916 4.43 -22.10 1.09
CA ALA A 916 4.06 -21.11 0.07
C ALA A 916 2.61 -20.64 0.24
N PHE A 917 1.68 -21.58 0.46
CA PHE A 917 0.27 -21.30 0.71
C PHE A 917 0.04 -20.50 2.00
N GLU A 918 0.68 -20.88 3.11
CA GLU A 918 0.57 -20.16 4.39
C GLU A 918 1.06 -18.70 4.27
N LEU A 919 2.20 -18.45 3.63
CA LEU A 919 2.75 -17.10 3.45
C LEU A 919 1.84 -16.21 2.57
N ILE A 920 1.27 -16.76 1.49
CA ILE A 920 0.31 -16.05 0.64
C ILE A 920 -1.02 -15.80 1.37
N LYS A 921 -1.47 -16.74 2.20
CA LYS A 921 -2.68 -16.56 3.02
C LYS A 921 -2.52 -15.43 4.04
N GLU A 922 -1.39 -15.40 4.77
CA GLU A 922 -1.07 -14.32 5.72
C GLU A 922 -1.04 -12.94 5.01
N LEU A 923 -0.48 -12.86 3.80
CA LEU A 923 -0.50 -11.64 3.00
C LEU A 923 -1.90 -11.21 2.58
N ALA A 924 -2.77 -12.15 2.18
CA ALA A 924 -4.16 -11.85 1.85
C ALA A 924 -4.97 -11.37 3.07
N GLU A 925 -4.66 -11.87 4.27
CA GLU A 925 -5.22 -11.40 5.55
C GLU A 925 -4.74 -9.97 5.92
N LYS A 926 -3.53 -9.58 5.48
CA LYS A 926 -3.03 -8.18 5.52
C LYS A 926 -3.58 -7.28 4.40
N GLU A 927 -4.57 -7.75 3.65
CA GLU A 927 -5.13 -7.13 2.44
C GLU A 927 -4.13 -6.82 1.30
N TYR A 928 -2.98 -7.50 1.26
CA TYR A 928 -1.96 -7.26 0.24
C TYR A 928 -2.45 -7.71 -1.14
N LEU A 929 -2.65 -6.74 -2.06
CA LEU A 929 -3.42 -6.94 -3.29
C LEU A 929 -2.96 -8.14 -4.14
N LYS A 930 -1.63 -8.29 -4.36
CA LYS A 930 -1.09 -9.37 -5.20
C LYS A 930 -1.36 -10.77 -4.63
N ALA A 931 -1.53 -10.89 -3.31
CA ALA A 931 -1.76 -12.18 -2.67
C ALA A 931 -3.15 -12.74 -2.94
N TYR A 932 -4.18 -11.93 -3.20
CA TYR A 932 -5.51 -12.45 -3.51
C TYR A 932 -5.53 -13.27 -4.82
N CYS A 933 -4.87 -12.78 -5.87
CA CYS A 933 -4.77 -13.54 -7.13
C CYS A 933 -3.94 -14.81 -6.96
N GLN A 934 -2.80 -14.75 -6.26
CA GLN A 934 -1.95 -15.93 -6.02
C GLN A 934 -2.65 -16.97 -5.13
N LEU A 935 -3.37 -16.55 -4.09
CA LEU A 935 -4.15 -17.44 -3.22
C LEU A 935 -5.30 -18.09 -4.00
N GLY A 936 -5.94 -17.34 -4.89
CA GLY A 936 -6.95 -17.86 -5.82
C GLY A 936 -6.39 -18.96 -6.70
N TYR A 937 -5.20 -18.74 -7.27
CA TYR A 937 -4.46 -19.74 -8.07
C TYR A 937 -4.10 -20.98 -7.26
N TYR A 938 -3.61 -20.84 -6.02
CA TYR A 938 -3.31 -21.99 -5.16
C TYR A 938 -4.56 -22.82 -4.84
N TYR A 939 -5.70 -22.20 -4.55
CA TYR A 939 -6.96 -22.95 -4.38
C TYR A 939 -7.48 -23.56 -5.69
N GLU A 940 -7.26 -22.92 -6.84
CA GLU A 940 -7.66 -23.46 -8.15
C GLU A 940 -6.86 -24.73 -8.51
N LYS A 941 -5.56 -24.76 -8.18
CA LYS A 941 -4.64 -25.86 -8.52
C LYS A 941 -4.44 -26.88 -7.41
N GLY A 942 -4.78 -26.55 -6.16
CA GLY A 942 -4.46 -27.38 -4.99
C GLY A 942 -2.99 -27.32 -4.58
N ILE A 943 -2.35 -26.15 -4.71
CA ILE A 943 -0.94 -25.95 -4.32
C ILE A 943 -0.91 -25.72 -2.80
N GLY A 944 -0.30 -26.64 -2.07
CA GLY A 944 -0.21 -26.57 -0.60
C GLY A 944 -1.52 -26.75 0.16
N THR A 945 -2.63 -26.96 -0.54
CA THR A 945 -4.00 -27.00 0.00
C THR A 945 -4.89 -27.90 -0.87
N GLU A 946 -6.08 -28.25 -0.40
CA GLU A 946 -7.05 -28.98 -1.24
C GLU A 946 -7.64 -28.07 -2.32
N THR A 947 -7.89 -28.63 -3.51
CA THR A 947 -8.48 -27.89 -4.63
C THR A 947 -9.88 -27.36 -4.26
N ASN A 948 -10.03 -26.04 -4.22
CA ASN A 948 -11.29 -25.37 -3.92
C ASN A 948 -11.59 -24.26 -4.94
N LYS A 949 -12.09 -24.66 -6.11
CA LYS A 949 -12.38 -23.73 -7.21
C LYS A 949 -13.44 -22.66 -6.85
N LYS A 950 -14.31 -22.93 -5.88
CA LYS A 950 -15.28 -21.93 -5.36
C LYS A 950 -14.56 -20.82 -4.57
N GLN A 951 -13.61 -21.18 -3.71
CA GLN A 951 -12.82 -20.20 -2.99
C GLN A 951 -11.85 -19.44 -3.91
N ALA A 952 -11.29 -20.12 -4.92
CA ALA A 952 -10.53 -19.48 -5.98
C ALA A 952 -11.36 -18.40 -6.71
N PHE A 953 -12.60 -18.72 -7.06
CA PHE A 953 -13.52 -17.78 -7.70
C PHE A 953 -13.77 -16.51 -6.87
N GLU A 954 -14.09 -16.63 -5.57
CA GLU A 954 -14.32 -15.43 -4.74
C GLU A 954 -13.03 -14.62 -4.53
N LEU A 955 -11.87 -15.26 -4.42
CA LEU A 955 -10.56 -14.58 -4.33
C LEU A 955 -10.22 -13.81 -5.62
N TYR A 956 -10.41 -14.43 -6.79
CA TYR A 956 -10.24 -13.75 -8.07
C TYR A 956 -11.22 -12.60 -8.25
N LYS A 957 -12.47 -12.76 -7.79
CA LYS A 957 -13.47 -11.70 -7.83
C LYS A 957 -13.07 -10.50 -6.95
N MET A 958 -12.65 -10.71 -5.70
CA MET A 958 -12.18 -9.63 -4.83
C MET A 958 -10.95 -8.91 -5.40
N ALA A 959 -10.02 -9.64 -6.01
CA ALA A 959 -8.85 -9.05 -6.68
C ALA A 959 -9.26 -8.25 -7.93
N ALA A 960 -10.18 -8.78 -8.76
CA ALA A 960 -10.70 -8.09 -9.94
C ALA A 960 -11.48 -6.81 -9.59
N GLU A 961 -12.29 -6.84 -8.51
CA GLU A 961 -12.98 -5.66 -7.97
C GLU A 961 -11.99 -4.58 -7.48
N LYS A 962 -10.80 -4.97 -7.00
CA LYS A 962 -9.67 -4.08 -6.67
C LYS A 962 -8.79 -3.73 -7.89
N GLY A 963 -9.14 -4.17 -9.10
CA GLY A 963 -8.50 -3.78 -10.37
C GLY A 963 -7.42 -4.75 -10.90
N ASP A 964 -7.31 -5.96 -10.38
CA ASP A 964 -6.36 -6.98 -10.86
C ASP A 964 -6.85 -7.62 -12.17
N ASN A 965 -6.10 -7.39 -13.26
CA ASN A 965 -6.42 -7.88 -14.60
C ASN A 965 -6.16 -9.39 -14.78
N ASP A 966 -5.18 -9.97 -14.07
CA ASP A 966 -4.89 -11.40 -14.11
C ASP A 966 -5.98 -12.17 -13.36
N ALA A 967 -6.45 -11.64 -12.24
CA ALA A 967 -7.62 -12.17 -11.53
C ALA A 967 -8.92 -12.03 -12.34
N GLN A 968 -9.16 -10.90 -12.99
CA GLN A 968 -10.33 -10.72 -13.88
C GLN A 968 -10.29 -11.72 -15.06
N TYR A 969 -9.08 -11.99 -15.60
CA TYR A 969 -8.87 -13.00 -16.63
C TYR A 969 -9.18 -14.42 -16.10
N ASN A 970 -8.60 -14.82 -14.96
CA ASN A 970 -8.82 -16.16 -14.39
C ASN A 970 -10.29 -16.38 -13.98
N MET A 971 -10.95 -15.38 -13.38
CA MET A 971 -12.39 -15.40 -13.09
C MET A 971 -13.24 -15.64 -14.34
N SER A 972 -12.87 -15.05 -15.49
CA SER A 972 -13.57 -15.28 -16.76
C SER A 972 -13.43 -16.72 -17.27
N LEU A 973 -12.29 -17.39 -17.00
CA LEU A 973 -12.09 -18.79 -17.36
C LEU A 973 -12.96 -19.72 -16.50
N LEU A 974 -13.09 -19.42 -15.20
CA LEU A 974 -13.98 -20.16 -14.30
C LEU A 974 -15.45 -20.05 -14.74
N TYR A 975 -15.91 -18.86 -15.15
CA TYR A 975 -17.22 -18.68 -15.78
C TYR A 975 -17.37 -19.46 -17.11
N GLN A 976 -16.33 -19.48 -17.95
CA GLN A 976 -16.33 -20.20 -19.23
C GLN A 976 -16.51 -21.72 -19.03
N LEU A 977 -15.85 -22.28 -18.01
CA LEU A 977 -15.84 -23.72 -17.75
C LEU A 977 -16.98 -24.18 -16.82
N GLY A 978 -17.50 -23.28 -15.98
CA GLY A 978 -18.46 -23.64 -14.93
C GLY A 978 -17.80 -24.27 -13.70
N GLU A 979 -16.60 -23.79 -13.36
CA GLU A 979 -15.78 -24.36 -12.29
C GLU A 979 -15.77 -23.44 -11.07
N GLY A 980 -16.27 -23.93 -9.93
CA GLY A 980 -16.43 -23.11 -8.71
C GLY A 980 -17.60 -22.11 -8.76
N VAL A 981 -18.12 -21.82 -9.96
CA VAL A 981 -19.25 -20.95 -10.26
C VAL A 981 -20.13 -21.62 -11.35
N ASN A 982 -21.40 -21.24 -11.45
CA ASN A 982 -22.25 -21.70 -12.54
C ASN A 982 -21.68 -21.26 -13.90
N LYS A 983 -21.73 -22.17 -14.90
CA LYS A 983 -21.24 -21.90 -16.25
C LYS A 983 -22.02 -20.73 -16.89
N ASP A 984 -21.30 -19.70 -17.30
CA ASP A 984 -21.83 -18.53 -17.98
C ASP A 984 -20.82 -18.02 -19.03
N GLU A 985 -20.89 -18.59 -20.23
CA GLU A 985 -19.99 -18.22 -21.32
C GLU A 985 -20.21 -16.77 -21.78
N LYS A 986 -21.42 -16.22 -21.64
CA LYS A 986 -21.72 -14.84 -22.04
C LYS A 986 -21.02 -13.86 -21.12
N LYS A 987 -21.07 -14.10 -19.81
CA LYS A 987 -20.34 -13.30 -18.82
C LYS A 987 -18.82 -13.46 -18.95
N ALA A 988 -18.34 -14.67 -19.25
CA ALA A 988 -16.94 -14.90 -19.60
C ALA A 988 -16.50 -14.07 -20.82
N PHE A 989 -17.33 -14.02 -21.87
CA PHE A 989 -17.10 -13.20 -23.06
C PHE A 989 -17.08 -11.70 -22.75
N GLU A 990 -18.02 -11.20 -21.96
CA GLU A 990 -18.09 -9.79 -21.55
C GLU A 990 -16.84 -9.35 -20.76
N LEU A 991 -16.38 -10.15 -19.79
CA LEU A 991 -15.16 -9.89 -19.02
C LEU A 991 -13.88 -9.93 -19.87
N ILE A 992 -13.74 -10.91 -20.77
CA ILE A 992 -12.61 -11.00 -21.71
C ILE A 992 -12.62 -9.82 -22.70
N LYS A 993 -13.79 -9.38 -23.14
CA LYS A 993 -13.94 -8.21 -24.02
C LYS A 993 -13.46 -6.93 -23.36
N GLU A 994 -13.88 -6.68 -22.12
CA GLU A 994 -13.44 -5.51 -21.33
C GLU A 994 -11.91 -5.47 -21.17
N LEU A 995 -11.29 -6.59 -20.81
CA LEU A 995 -9.83 -6.70 -20.70
C LEU A 995 -9.10 -6.52 -22.04
N ALA A 996 -9.66 -7.04 -23.14
CA ALA A 996 -9.09 -6.87 -24.48
C ALA A 996 -9.14 -5.40 -24.96
N GLU A 997 -10.19 -4.67 -24.57
CA GLU A 997 -10.35 -3.22 -24.80
C GLU A 997 -9.35 -2.40 -23.97
N LYS A 998 -8.97 -2.86 -22.76
CA LYS A 998 -7.83 -2.35 -21.96
C LYS A 998 -6.45 -2.74 -22.51
N GLU A 999 -6.38 -3.25 -23.75
CA GLU A 999 -5.16 -3.74 -24.42
C GLU A 999 -4.43 -4.93 -23.75
N TYR A 1000 -5.06 -5.65 -22.82
CA TYR A 1000 -4.44 -6.77 -22.12
C TYR A 1000 -4.23 -7.99 -23.04
N LEU A 1001 -2.96 -8.32 -23.33
CA LEU A 1001 -2.58 -9.22 -24.43
C LEU A 1001 -3.18 -10.63 -24.36
N LYS A 1002 -3.28 -11.24 -23.16
CA LYS A 1002 -3.90 -12.57 -23.01
C LYS A 1002 -5.38 -12.52 -23.41
N SER A 1003 -6.08 -11.46 -23.04
CA SER A 1003 -7.49 -11.26 -23.38
C SER A 1003 -7.71 -10.90 -24.84
N GLN A 1004 -6.81 -10.17 -25.50
CA GLN A 1004 -6.91 -9.90 -26.95
C GLN A 1004 -6.88 -11.23 -27.75
N PHE A 1005 -5.96 -12.13 -27.42
CA PHE A 1005 -5.95 -13.49 -27.97
C PHE A 1005 -7.22 -14.29 -27.59
N LYS A 1006 -7.60 -14.30 -26.31
CA LYS A 1006 -8.74 -15.08 -25.82
C LYS A 1006 -10.09 -14.62 -26.41
N LEU A 1007 -10.27 -13.32 -26.64
CA LEU A 1007 -11.44 -12.77 -27.32
C LEU A 1007 -11.50 -13.22 -28.79
N GLY A 1008 -10.34 -13.25 -29.48
CA GLY A 1008 -10.23 -13.81 -30.83
C GLY A 1008 -10.67 -15.28 -30.87
N TYR A 1009 -10.26 -16.07 -29.87
CA TYR A 1009 -10.68 -17.46 -29.70
C TYR A 1009 -12.18 -17.61 -29.40
N TYR A 1010 -12.78 -16.73 -28.59
CA TYR A 1010 -14.23 -16.75 -28.36
C TYR A 1010 -15.04 -16.43 -29.61
N TYR A 1011 -14.60 -15.48 -30.44
CA TYR A 1011 -15.24 -15.26 -31.75
C TYR A 1011 -14.97 -16.40 -32.74
N ASP A 1012 -13.79 -17.05 -32.71
CA ASP A 1012 -13.49 -18.18 -33.60
C ASP A 1012 -14.36 -19.42 -33.31
N LYS A 1013 -14.67 -19.66 -32.02
CA LYS A 1013 -15.44 -20.83 -31.56
C LYS A 1013 -16.91 -20.55 -31.24
N GLY A 1014 -17.33 -19.29 -31.15
CA GLY A 1014 -18.70 -18.92 -30.76
C GLY A 1014 -18.97 -19.16 -29.26
N ILE A 1015 -18.00 -18.85 -28.39
CA ILE A 1015 -18.13 -19.04 -26.94
C ILE A 1015 -18.71 -17.75 -26.35
N GLY A 1016 -19.92 -17.84 -25.79
CA GLY A 1016 -20.66 -16.67 -25.26
C GLY A 1016 -21.09 -15.64 -26.32
N THR A 1017 -20.88 -15.93 -27.60
CA THR A 1017 -21.12 -15.04 -28.74
C THR A 1017 -21.35 -15.84 -30.03
N GLU A 1018 -21.78 -15.21 -31.11
CA GLU A 1018 -21.88 -15.88 -32.42
C GLU A 1018 -20.48 -16.05 -33.07
N VAL A 1019 -20.30 -17.14 -33.82
CA VAL A 1019 -19.04 -17.39 -34.55
C VAL A 1019 -18.77 -16.26 -35.54
N ASN A 1020 -17.64 -15.56 -35.37
CA ASN A 1020 -17.24 -14.44 -36.20
C ASN A 1020 -15.75 -14.50 -36.57
N LYS A 1021 -15.45 -15.20 -37.66
CA LYS A 1021 -14.08 -15.41 -38.16
C LYS A 1021 -13.35 -14.12 -38.52
N VAL A 1022 -14.06 -13.07 -38.94
CA VAL A 1022 -13.46 -11.77 -39.29
C VAL A 1022 -12.92 -11.08 -38.04
N LYS A 1023 -13.73 -10.99 -36.97
CA LYS A 1023 -13.27 -10.45 -35.68
C LYS A 1023 -12.18 -11.30 -35.04
N ALA A 1024 -12.27 -12.63 -35.17
CA ALA A 1024 -11.20 -13.53 -34.72
C ALA A 1024 -9.88 -13.23 -35.43
N PHE A 1025 -9.89 -13.06 -36.75
CA PHE A 1025 -8.74 -12.67 -37.55
C PHE A 1025 -8.13 -11.33 -37.11
N GLU A 1026 -8.95 -10.28 -36.93
CA GLU A 1026 -8.49 -8.96 -36.46
C GLU A 1026 -7.78 -9.05 -35.10
N LEU A 1027 -8.39 -9.75 -34.13
CA LEU A 1027 -7.85 -9.89 -32.77
C LEU A 1027 -6.60 -10.77 -32.72
N TYR A 1028 -6.56 -11.86 -33.50
CA TYR A 1028 -5.36 -12.68 -33.63
C TYR A 1028 -4.23 -11.90 -34.31
N LYS A 1029 -4.51 -11.06 -35.31
CA LYS A 1029 -3.51 -10.18 -35.94
C LYS A 1029 -2.88 -9.23 -34.90
N ILE A 1030 -3.71 -8.51 -34.14
CA ILE A 1030 -3.24 -7.57 -33.10
C ILE A 1030 -2.39 -8.29 -32.04
N ALA A 1031 -2.85 -9.44 -31.54
CA ALA A 1031 -2.11 -10.21 -30.54
C ALA A 1031 -0.82 -10.82 -31.11
N ALA A 1032 -0.81 -11.24 -32.37
CA ALA A 1032 0.35 -11.78 -33.08
C ALA A 1032 1.43 -10.71 -33.32
N GLU A 1033 1.03 -9.49 -33.68
CA GLU A 1033 1.94 -8.33 -33.83
C GLU A 1033 2.58 -7.96 -32.49
N LYS A 1034 1.83 -8.07 -31.38
CA LYS A 1034 2.35 -7.96 -29.99
C LYS A 1034 3.13 -9.20 -29.51
N GLY A 1035 3.41 -10.17 -30.38
CA GLY A 1035 4.29 -11.30 -30.09
C GLY A 1035 3.63 -12.54 -29.48
N ASN A 1036 2.30 -12.62 -29.39
CA ASN A 1036 1.61 -13.80 -28.86
C ASN A 1036 1.73 -15.00 -29.85
N ASN A 1037 2.44 -16.05 -29.43
CA ASN A 1037 2.69 -17.26 -30.21
C ASN A 1037 1.39 -18.00 -30.60
N TYR A 1038 0.44 -18.17 -29.67
CA TYR A 1038 -0.84 -18.83 -29.97
C TYR A 1038 -1.67 -18.04 -30.98
N ALA A 1039 -1.63 -16.72 -30.92
CA ALA A 1039 -2.26 -15.86 -31.92
C ALA A 1039 -1.57 -15.99 -33.30
N GLN A 1040 -0.23 -16.04 -33.35
CA GLN A 1040 0.53 -16.29 -34.59
C GLN A 1040 0.14 -17.64 -35.23
N PHE A 1041 0.01 -18.69 -34.43
CA PHE A 1041 -0.44 -20.01 -34.89
C PHE A 1041 -1.87 -19.98 -35.44
N ASN A 1042 -2.84 -19.47 -34.68
CA ASN A 1042 -4.24 -19.41 -35.13
C ASN A 1042 -4.44 -18.49 -36.34
N LEU A 1043 -3.72 -17.36 -36.42
CA LEU A 1043 -3.75 -16.46 -37.56
C LEU A 1043 -3.29 -17.15 -38.86
N SER A 1044 -2.27 -18.02 -38.78
CA SER A 1044 -1.81 -18.78 -39.94
C SER A 1044 -2.84 -19.78 -40.44
N LEU A 1045 -3.60 -20.43 -39.55
CA LEU A 1045 -4.68 -21.36 -39.93
C LEU A 1045 -5.82 -20.62 -40.64
N LEU A 1046 -6.17 -19.41 -40.17
CA LEU A 1046 -7.18 -18.58 -40.85
C LEU A 1046 -6.72 -18.16 -42.26
N TYR A 1047 -5.44 -17.81 -42.44
CA TYR A 1047 -4.87 -17.55 -43.76
C TYR A 1047 -4.80 -18.81 -44.66
N GLN A 1048 -4.45 -19.97 -44.11
CA GLN A 1048 -4.42 -21.25 -44.83
C GLN A 1048 -5.81 -21.65 -45.35
N LEU A 1049 -6.83 -21.53 -44.50
CA LEU A 1049 -8.20 -21.95 -44.80
C LEU A 1049 -8.99 -20.89 -45.58
N GLY A 1050 -8.65 -19.61 -45.44
CA GLY A 1050 -9.46 -18.49 -45.94
C GLY A 1050 -10.69 -18.21 -45.08
N GLU A 1051 -10.62 -18.48 -43.77
CA GLU A 1051 -11.71 -18.23 -42.83
C GLU A 1051 -11.59 -16.83 -42.24
N GLY A 1052 -12.57 -15.96 -42.50
CA GLY A 1052 -12.56 -14.57 -42.02
C GLY A 1052 -11.60 -13.62 -42.76
N VAL A 1053 -10.71 -14.16 -43.59
CA VAL A 1053 -9.77 -13.45 -44.45
C VAL A 1053 -9.69 -14.14 -45.82
N LYS A 1054 -9.26 -13.43 -46.87
CA LYS A 1054 -8.93 -14.08 -48.15
C LYS A 1054 -7.80 -15.10 -47.92
N LYS A 1055 -7.98 -16.33 -48.42
CA LYS A 1055 -6.97 -17.39 -48.39
C LYS A 1055 -5.62 -16.91 -48.95
N ASP A 1056 -4.57 -17.11 -48.19
CA ASP A 1056 -3.19 -16.66 -48.46
C ASP A 1056 -2.20 -17.64 -47.82
N GLU A 1057 -1.91 -18.73 -48.53
CA GLU A 1057 -1.05 -19.79 -47.99
C GLU A 1057 0.40 -19.33 -47.79
N THR A 1058 0.89 -18.38 -48.58
CA THR A 1058 2.24 -17.82 -48.43
C THR A 1058 2.39 -17.10 -47.10
N LYS A 1059 1.42 -16.26 -46.70
CA LYS A 1059 1.42 -15.65 -45.36
C LYS A 1059 1.27 -16.68 -44.24
N ALA A 1060 0.45 -17.73 -44.45
CA ALA A 1060 0.34 -18.82 -43.49
C ALA A 1060 1.70 -19.51 -43.25
N PHE A 1061 2.42 -19.80 -44.34
CA PHE A 1061 3.76 -20.38 -44.30
C PHE A 1061 4.79 -19.48 -43.62
N GLU A 1062 4.83 -18.19 -43.94
CA GLU A 1062 5.74 -17.22 -43.31
C GLU A 1062 5.54 -17.10 -41.79
N LEU A 1063 4.28 -17.02 -41.34
CA LEU A 1063 3.92 -16.95 -39.92
C LEU A 1063 4.35 -18.21 -39.16
N ILE A 1064 4.05 -19.39 -39.70
CA ILE A 1064 4.42 -20.67 -39.07
C ILE A 1064 5.93 -20.90 -39.10
N LYS A 1065 6.63 -20.54 -40.18
CA LYS A 1065 8.10 -20.63 -40.24
C LYS A 1065 8.75 -19.81 -39.13
N LYS A 1066 8.34 -18.54 -38.98
CA LYS A 1066 8.85 -17.63 -37.94
C LYS A 1066 8.53 -18.11 -36.51
N LEU A 1067 7.45 -18.84 -36.33
CA LEU A 1067 7.08 -19.41 -35.03
C LEU A 1067 7.86 -20.71 -34.73
N ALA A 1068 8.05 -21.59 -35.72
CA ALA A 1068 8.86 -22.80 -35.61
C ALA A 1068 10.35 -22.52 -35.37
N GLU A 1069 10.86 -21.37 -35.85
CA GLU A 1069 12.19 -20.83 -35.53
C GLU A 1069 12.36 -20.45 -34.05
N LYS A 1070 11.26 -20.30 -33.29
CA LYS A 1070 11.28 -20.15 -31.82
C LYS A 1070 11.12 -21.47 -31.06
N GLU A 1071 11.34 -22.60 -31.75
CA GLU A 1071 11.28 -23.95 -31.18
C GLU A 1071 9.90 -24.43 -30.65
N ASP A 1072 8.80 -23.77 -31.03
CA ASP A 1072 7.44 -24.21 -30.73
C ASP A 1072 7.12 -25.54 -31.47
N SER A 1073 6.78 -26.60 -30.74
CA SER A 1073 6.58 -27.95 -31.30
C SER A 1073 5.39 -28.02 -32.26
N ASN A 1074 4.26 -27.39 -31.92
CA ASN A 1074 3.07 -27.37 -32.77
C ASN A 1074 3.37 -26.62 -34.09
N ALA A 1075 4.11 -25.52 -34.02
CA ALA A 1075 4.54 -24.79 -35.22
C ALA A 1075 5.56 -25.58 -36.04
N GLN A 1076 6.47 -26.34 -35.40
CA GLN A 1076 7.40 -27.23 -36.09
C GLN A 1076 6.65 -28.36 -36.83
N PHE A 1077 5.68 -29.00 -36.18
CA PHE A 1077 4.76 -29.95 -36.84
C PHE A 1077 4.02 -29.31 -38.02
N GLN A 1078 3.39 -28.15 -37.81
CA GLN A 1078 2.61 -27.46 -38.84
C GLN A 1078 3.48 -27.00 -40.02
N LEU A 1079 4.73 -26.59 -39.78
CA LEU A 1079 5.70 -26.27 -40.84
C LEU A 1079 6.09 -27.53 -41.62
N GLY A 1080 6.27 -28.65 -40.92
CA GLY A 1080 6.48 -29.97 -41.54
C GLY A 1080 5.34 -30.32 -42.49
N TYR A 1081 4.10 -30.17 -42.02
CA TYR A 1081 2.88 -30.38 -42.80
C TYR A 1081 2.77 -29.45 -44.03
N TYR A 1082 3.19 -28.18 -43.91
CA TYR A 1082 3.22 -27.27 -45.05
C TYR A 1082 4.26 -27.66 -46.10
N TYR A 1083 5.44 -28.15 -45.70
CA TYR A 1083 6.41 -28.71 -46.67
C TYR A 1083 5.95 -30.07 -47.23
N ASP A 1084 5.24 -30.89 -46.45
CA ASP A 1084 4.76 -32.21 -46.86
C ASP A 1084 3.72 -32.13 -47.99
N LEU A 1085 2.87 -31.09 -47.96
CA LEU A 1085 1.81 -30.83 -48.93
C LEU A 1085 2.07 -29.67 -49.91
N GLY A 1086 3.10 -28.85 -49.69
CA GLY A 1086 3.39 -27.66 -50.52
C GLY A 1086 2.42 -26.49 -50.28
N ILE A 1087 1.98 -26.28 -49.03
CA ILE A 1087 1.07 -25.19 -48.66
C ILE A 1087 1.87 -23.89 -48.55
N GLY A 1088 1.65 -22.95 -49.47
CA GLY A 1088 2.36 -21.66 -49.51
C GLY A 1088 3.85 -21.75 -49.84
N THR A 1089 4.35 -22.94 -50.16
CA THR A 1089 5.77 -23.27 -50.39
C THR A 1089 5.88 -24.43 -51.38
N TYR A 1090 7.10 -24.84 -51.73
CA TYR A 1090 7.32 -26.02 -52.56
C TYR A 1090 7.25 -27.31 -51.73
N VAL A 1091 6.75 -28.40 -52.32
CA VAL A 1091 6.72 -29.73 -51.67
C VAL A 1091 8.16 -30.19 -51.38
N SER A 1092 8.43 -30.53 -50.12
CA SER A 1092 9.75 -30.91 -49.63
C SER A 1092 9.68 -31.97 -48.53
N LYS A 1093 9.58 -33.24 -48.94
CA LYS A 1093 9.49 -34.39 -48.03
C LYS A 1093 10.69 -34.50 -47.07
N ILE A 1094 11.90 -34.08 -47.50
CA ILE A 1094 13.10 -34.03 -46.65
C ILE A 1094 12.89 -33.06 -45.47
N LYS A 1095 12.45 -31.82 -45.74
CA LYS A 1095 12.19 -30.84 -44.68
C LYS A 1095 11.00 -31.23 -43.81
N ALA A 1096 9.97 -31.85 -44.39
CA ALA A 1096 8.85 -32.41 -43.62
C ALA A 1096 9.35 -33.48 -42.64
N PHE A 1097 10.19 -34.40 -43.10
CA PHE A 1097 10.83 -35.43 -42.27
C PHE A 1097 11.65 -34.84 -41.12
N GLU A 1098 12.51 -33.85 -41.39
CA GLU A 1098 13.33 -33.17 -40.37
C GLU A 1098 12.45 -32.53 -39.29
N LEU A 1099 11.41 -31.79 -39.69
CA LEU A 1099 10.51 -31.07 -38.78
C LEU A 1099 9.59 -32.01 -37.99
N TYR A 1100 9.02 -33.03 -38.63
CA TYR A 1100 8.24 -34.06 -37.94
C TYR A 1100 9.11 -34.83 -36.94
N LYS A 1101 10.38 -35.09 -37.25
CA LYS A 1101 11.32 -35.72 -36.31
C LYS A 1101 11.54 -34.84 -35.07
N ILE A 1102 11.85 -33.55 -35.25
CA ILE A 1102 12.08 -32.62 -34.13
C ILE A 1102 10.81 -32.49 -33.25
N ALA A 1103 9.62 -32.40 -33.87
CA ALA A 1103 8.37 -32.31 -33.12
C ALA A 1103 8.04 -33.64 -32.38
N ALA A 1104 8.27 -34.79 -33.01
CA ALA A 1104 8.09 -36.11 -32.38
C ALA A 1104 9.06 -36.35 -31.21
N GLU A 1105 10.32 -35.90 -31.32
CA GLU A 1105 11.30 -35.92 -30.22
C GLU A 1105 10.88 -35.03 -29.03
N LYS A 1106 10.03 -34.01 -29.27
CA LYS A 1106 9.37 -33.19 -28.25
C LYS A 1106 8.03 -33.75 -27.76
N GLY A 1107 7.62 -34.93 -28.23
CA GLY A 1107 6.39 -35.62 -27.80
C GLY A 1107 5.13 -35.28 -28.60
N ASP A 1108 5.24 -34.73 -29.81
CA ASP A 1108 4.08 -34.52 -30.69
C ASP A 1108 3.64 -35.83 -31.39
N ASP A 1109 2.48 -36.34 -31.01
CA ASP A 1109 1.94 -37.62 -31.51
C ASP A 1109 1.51 -37.55 -32.99
N ASP A 1110 1.01 -36.40 -33.47
CA ASP A 1110 0.64 -36.23 -34.88
C ASP A 1110 1.90 -36.16 -35.77
N ALA A 1111 2.98 -35.55 -35.27
CA ALA A 1111 4.29 -35.57 -35.90
C ALA A 1111 4.89 -36.98 -35.94
N GLN A 1112 4.84 -37.73 -34.83
CA GLN A 1112 5.31 -39.11 -34.77
C GLN A 1112 4.52 -40.02 -35.74
N PHE A 1113 3.21 -39.79 -35.89
CA PHE A 1113 2.37 -40.50 -36.83
C PHE A 1113 2.78 -40.22 -38.28
N ASN A 1114 2.92 -38.94 -38.67
CA ASN A 1114 3.32 -38.58 -40.04
C ASN A 1114 4.76 -39.01 -40.37
N LEU A 1115 5.69 -38.91 -39.41
CA LEU A 1115 7.06 -39.43 -39.54
C LEU A 1115 7.07 -40.92 -39.89
N SER A 1116 6.21 -41.73 -39.25
CA SER A 1116 6.09 -43.16 -39.56
C SER A 1116 5.61 -43.42 -41.00
N LEU A 1117 4.77 -42.54 -41.56
CA LEU A 1117 4.27 -42.67 -42.92
C LEU A 1117 5.39 -42.38 -43.93
N LEU A 1118 6.23 -41.38 -43.67
CA LEU A 1118 7.40 -41.08 -44.51
C LEU A 1118 8.41 -42.24 -44.49
N TYR A 1119 8.71 -42.81 -43.32
CA TYR A 1119 9.55 -44.00 -43.20
C TYR A 1119 8.98 -45.20 -43.98
N ARG A 1120 7.67 -45.46 -43.88
CA ARG A 1120 7.01 -46.56 -44.60
C ARG A 1120 7.08 -46.39 -46.12
N LEU A 1121 6.90 -45.16 -46.61
CA LEU A 1121 6.82 -44.87 -48.04
C LEU A 1121 8.20 -44.68 -48.68
N GLY A 1122 9.21 -44.27 -47.91
CA GLY A 1122 10.50 -43.83 -48.46
C GLY A 1122 10.41 -42.45 -49.13
N GLU A 1123 9.48 -41.60 -48.68
CA GLU A 1123 9.29 -40.27 -49.24
C GLU A 1123 10.19 -39.26 -48.51
N GLY A 1124 11.25 -38.79 -49.20
CA GLY A 1124 12.23 -37.86 -48.63
C GLY A 1124 13.28 -38.48 -47.71
N ILE A 1125 13.20 -39.79 -47.47
CA ILE A 1125 14.14 -40.58 -46.65
C ILE A 1125 14.23 -41.99 -47.24
N ASN A 1126 15.27 -42.75 -46.92
CA ASN A 1126 15.30 -44.18 -47.25
C ASN A 1126 14.13 -44.92 -46.59
N LYS A 1127 13.47 -45.80 -47.35
CA LYS A 1127 12.35 -46.61 -46.87
C LYS A 1127 12.79 -47.52 -45.72
N ASP A 1128 12.12 -47.42 -44.58
CA ASP A 1128 12.33 -48.26 -43.39
C ASP A 1128 10.97 -48.63 -42.78
N GLU A 1129 10.42 -49.76 -43.22
CA GLU A 1129 9.14 -50.24 -42.70
C GLU A 1129 9.24 -50.69 -41.24
N LYS A 1130 10.42 -51.16 -40.79
CA LYS A 1130 10.61 -51.58 -39.40
C LYS A 1130 10.55 -50.38 -38.46
N LYS A 1131 11.22 -49.28 -38.80
CA LYS A 1131 11.12 -48.03 -38.04
C LYS A 1131 9.72 -47.43 -38.08
N ALA A 1132 9.03 -47.50 -39.22
CA ALA A 1132 7.63 -47.11 -39.32
C ALA A 1132 6.71 -47.94 -38.39
N PHE A 1133 6.95 -49.25 -38.30
CA PHE A 1133 6.23 -50.15 -37.41
C PHE A 1133 6.49 -49.84 -35.94
N GLU A 1134 7.75 -49.63 -35.54
CA GLU A 1134 8.13 -49.25 -34.17
C GLU A 1134 7.42 -47.98 -33.70
N LEU A 1135 7.44 -46.91 -34.51
CA LEU A 1135 6.82 -45.62 -34.17
C LEU A 1135 5.30 -45.70 -34.04
N ILE A 1136 4.63 -46.45 -34.93
CA ILE A 1136 3.17 -46.66 -34.85
C ILE A 1136 2.79 -47.56 -33.67
N LYS A 1137 3.62 -48.54 -33.31
CA LYS A 1137 3.40 -49.38 -32.13
C LYS A 1137 3.49 -48.58 -30.84
N GLU A 1138 4.50 -47.74 -30.70
CA GLU A 1138 4.67 -46.84 -29.55
C GLU A 1138 3.47 -45.89 -29.38
N LEU A 1139 2.98 -45.28 -30.47
CA LEU A 1139 1.77 -44.45 -30.45
C LEU A 1139 0.50 -45.21 -30.03
N ALA A 1140 0.33 -46.44 -30.50
CA ALA A 1140 -0.79 -47.28 -30.10
C ALA A 1140 -0.71 -47.68 -28.61
N GLU A 1141 0.49 -47.86 -28.07
CA GLU A 1141 0.75 -48.09 -26.64
C GLU A 1141 0.47 -46.84 -25.79
N LYS A 1142 0.78 -45.63 -26.29
CA LYS A 1142 0.34 -44.34 -25.70
C LYS A 1142 -1.18 -44.11 -25.77
N GLY A 1143 -1.91 -44.89 -26.55
CA GLY A 1143 -3.36 -44.81 -26.69
C GLY A 1143 -3.87 -43.93 -27.85
N TYR A 1144 -2.97 -43.45 -28.70
CA TYR A 1144 -3.29 -42.54 -29.82
C TYR A 1144 -4.17 -43.23 -30.88
N LEU A 1145 -5.36 -42.69 -31.14
CA LEU A 1145 -6.45 -43.39 -31.84
C LEU A 1145 -6.08 -43.84 -33.26
N LYS A 1146 -5.51 -42.95 -34.09
CA LYS A 1146 -5.19 -43.25 -35.50
C LYS A 1146 -4.13 -44.35 -35.63
N ALA A 1147 -3.26 -44.51 -34.63
CA ALA A 1147 -2.21 -45.53 -34.64
C ALA A 1147 -2.75 -46.95 -34.51
N TYR A 1148 -3.86 -47.20 -33.79
CA TYR A 1148 -4.44 -48.55 -33.70
C TYR A 1148 -4.89 -49.08 -35.06
N CYS A 1149 -5.59 -48.27 -35.87
CA CYS A 1149 -6.00 -48.67 -37.21
C CYS A 1149 -4.78 -48.88 -38.12
N GLN A 1150 -3.78 -48.00 -38.03
CA GLN A 1150 -2.57 -48.09 -38.85
C GLN A 1150 -1.73 -49.33 -38.48
N LEU A 1151 -1.57 -49.63 -37.19
CA LEU A 1151 -0.86 -50.80 -36.67
C LEU A 1151 -1.56 -52.09 -37.08
N GLY A 1152 -2.91 -52.11 -37.01
CA GLY A 1152 -3.70 -53.23 -37.53
C GLY A 1152 -3.43 -53.47 -39.01
N CYS A 1153 -3.35 -52.39 -39.80
CA CYS A 1153 -3.00 -52.46 -41.22
C CYS A 1153 -1.57 -52.97 -41.47
N TYR A 1154 -0.62 -52.69 -40.58
CA TYR A 1154 0.75 -53.20 -40.68
C TYR A 1154 0.83 -54.71 -40.36
N TYR A 1155 0.14 -55.18 -39.32
CA TYR A 1155 0.05 -56.60 -39.02
C TYR A 1155 -0.75 -57.39 -40.07
N GLU A 1156 -1.80 -56.82 -40.66
CA GLU A 1156 -2.57 -57.46 -41.74
C GLU A 1156 -1.73 -57.72 -43.01
N LYS A 1157 -0.81 -56.80 -43.31
CA LYS A 1157 -0.04 -56.75 -44.56
C LYS A 1157 1.44 -57.13 -44.43
N GLY A 1158 1.95 -57.29 -43.21
CA GLY A 1158 3.36 -57.59 -42.93
C GLY A 1158 4.29 -56.39 -43.17
N VAL A 1159 3.84 -55.17 -42.87
CA VAL A 1159 4.66 -53.94 -43.04
C VAL A 1159 5.59 -53.80 -41.84
N GLY A 1160 6.89 -54.04 -42.04
CA GLY A 1160 7.90 -53.95 -40.97
C GLY A 1160 7.79 -55.02 -39.88
N THR A 1161 6.93 -56.01 -40.05
CA THR A 1161 6.59 -57.08 -39.09
C THR A 1161 6.08 -58.31 -39.83
N GLU A 1162 5.94 -59.45 -39.16
CA GLU A 1162 5.32 -60.64 -39.74
C GLU A 1162 3.80 -60.48 -39.89
N ILE A 1163 3.21 -61.12 -40.91
CA ILE A 1163 1.75 -61.08 -41.13
C ILE A 1163 1.04 -61.77 -39.95
N ASN A 1164 0.27 -61.00 -39.18
CA ASN A 1164 -0.52 -61.48 -38.05
C ASN A 1164 -1.95 -60.92 -38.12
N LYS A 1165 -2.84 -61.64 -38.80
CA LYS A 1165 -4.23 -61.20 -39.01
C LYS A 1165 -5.08 -61.24 -37.74
N GLU A 1166 -4.71 -62.05 -36.74
CA GLU A 1166 -5.39 -62.09 -35.44
C GLU A 1166 -5.09 -60.82 -34.62
N GLN A 1167 -3.82 -60.40 -34.60
CA GLN A 1167 -3.42 -59.14 -33.97
C GLN A 1167 -4.03 -57.93 -34.70
N ALA A 1168 -4.10 -57.97 -36.04
CA ALA A 1168 -4.79 -56.97 -36.83
C ALA A 1168 -6.29 -56.86 -36.47
N PHE A 1169 -6.96 -58.01 -36.29
CA PHE A 1169 -8.36 -58.08 -35.89
C PHE A 1169 -8.62 -57.40 -34.54
N GLU A 1170 -7.84 -57.72 -33.50
CA GLU A 1170 -8.01 -57.10 -32.18
C GLU A 1170 -7.70 -55.58 -32.19
N LEU A 1171 -6.69 -55.14 -32.94
CA LEU A 1171 -6.38 -53.71 -33.09
C LEU A 1171 -7.48 -52.94 -33.82
N TYR A 1172 -8.04 -53.49 -34.91
CA TYR A 1172 -9.19 -52.88 -35.60
C TYR A 1172 -10.45 -52.85 -34.72
N LYS A 1173 -10.66 -53.87 -33.88
CA LYS A 1173 -11.75 -53.91 -32.92
C LYS A 1173 -11.62 -52.80 -31.87
N VAL A 1174 -10.45 -52.65 -31.24
CA VAL A 1174 -10.18 -51.56 -30.28
C VAL A 1174 -10.36 -50.18 -30.91
N ALA A 1175 -9.85 -49.97 -32.13
CA ALA A 1175 -10.04 -48.71 -32.85
C ALA A 1175 -11.51 -48.44 -33.19
N ALA A 1176 -12.25 -49.46 -33.66
CA ALA A 1176 -13.68 -49.35 -33.98
C ALA A 1176 -14.54 -49.04 -32.74
N GLU A 1177 -14.25 -49.68 -31.59
CA GLU A 1177 -14.87 -49.41 -30.29
C GLU A 1177 -14.62 -47.96 -29.84
N LYS A 1178 -13.39 -47.46 -30.01
CA LYS A 1178 -13.03 -46.04 -29.82
C LYS A 1178 -13.58 -45.08 -30.89
N GLY A 1179 -14.33 -45.59 -31.88
CA GLY A 1179 -15.11 -44.79 -32.83
C GLY A 1179 -14.61 -44.78 -34.28
N ASP A 1180 -13.41 -45.30 -34.57
CA ASP A 1180 -12.79 -45.24 -35.89
C ASP A 1180 -13.62 -45.94 -36.98
N ASN A 1181 -13.89 -45.25 -38.09
CA ASN A 1181 -14.73 -45.75 -39.18
C ASN A 1181 -13.94 -46.57 -40.22
N ASP A 1182 -12.65 -46.28 -40.44
CA ASP A 1182 -11.78 -47.07 -41.32
C ASP A 1182 -11.44 -48.42 -40.67
N ALA A 1183 -11.17 -48.43 -39.36
CA ALA A 1183 -11.01 -49.67 -38.60
C ALA A 1183 -12.29 -50.52 -38.57
N ARG A 1184 -13.45 -49.89 -38.34
CA ARG A 1184 -14.76 -50.57 -38.39
C ARG A 1184 -15.05 -51.14 -39.79
N TYR A 1185 -14.56 -50.50 -40.85
CA TYR A 1185 -14.66 -51.00 -42.22
C TYR A 1185 -13.73 -52.20 -42.45
N ASN A 1186 -12.45 -52.09 -42.07
CA ASN A 1186 -11.48 -53.19 -42.22
C ASN A 1186 -11.90 -54.43 -41.38
N LEU A 1187 -12.40 -54.22 -40.16
CA LEU A 1187 -12.99 -55.26 -39.32
C LEU A 1187 -14.15 -55.99 -40.01
N SER A 1188 -14.98 -55.27 -40.78
CA SER A 1188 -16.05 -55.88 -41.57
C SER A 1188 -15.53 -56.77 -42.71
N LEU A 1189 -14.38 -56.43 -43.30
CA LEU A 1189 -13.72 -57.25 -44.33
C LEU A 1189 -13.12 -58.53 -43.71
N LEU A 1190 -12.44 -58.42 -42.56
CA LEU A 1190 -11.90 -59.58 -41.84
C LEU A 1190 -13.02 -60.59 -41.48
N TYR A 1191 -14.16 -60.11 -40.96
CA TYR A 1191 -15.35 -60.94 -40.72
C TYR A 1191 -15.93 -61.55 -42.01
N LEU A 1192 -15.96 -60.81 -43.12
CA LEU A 1192 -16.50 -61.27 -44.39
C LEU A 1192 -15.70 -62.43 -45.00
N PHE A 1193 -14.37 -62.30 -45.00
CA PHE A 1193 -13.48 -63.28 -45.60
C PHE A 1193 -13.14 -64.43 -44.64
N GLY A 1194 -13.10 -64.16 -43.33
CA GLY A 1194 -12.69 -65.12 -42.30
C GLY A 1194 -11.19 -65.07 -42.05
N GLU A 1195 -10.62 -63.87 -42.02
CA GLU A 1195 -9.18 -63.64 -41.92
C GLU A 1195 -8.83 -63.11 -40.53
N GLY A 1196 -8.01 -63.85 -39.78
CA GLY A 1196 -7.72 -63.53 -38.37
C GLY A 1196 -8.91 -63.71 -37.41
N VAL A 1197 -10.07 -64.11 -37.93
CA VAL A 1197 -11.30 -64.34 -37.17
C VAL A 1197 -12.19 -65.35 -37.89
N LYS A 1198 -13.04 -66.09 -37.17
CA LYS A 1198 -14.04 -66.97 -37.78
C LYS A 1198 -14.98 -66.15 -38.68
N LYS A 1199 -15.14 -66.61 -39.93
CA LYS A 1199 -15.99 -66.00 -40.96
C LYS A 1199 -17.42 -65.78 -40.48
N ASP A 1200 -17.86 -64.53 -40.45
CA ASP A 1200 -19.22 -64.11 -40.06
C ASP A 1200 -19.74 -63.04 -41.03
N LYS A 1201 -20.46 -63.50 -42.06
CA LYS A 1201 -21.09 -62.62 -43.06
C LYS A 1201 -22.20 -61.75 -42.48
N LYS A 1202 -22.84 -62.16 -41.37
CA LYS A 1202 -23.92 -61.39 -40.74
C LYS A 1202 -23.33 -60.19 -40.01
N LYS A 1203 -22.32 -60.41 -39.17
CA LYS A 1203 -21.62 -59.36 -38.43
C LYS A 1203 -20.89 -58.39 -39.36
N ALA A 1204 -20.26 -58.88 -40.43
CA ALA A 1204 -19.71 -58.04 -41.50
C ALA A 1204 -20.77 -57.10 -42.11
N PHE A 1205 -21.95 -57.61 -42.45
CA PHE A 1205 -23.04 -56.83 -43.02
C PHE A 1205 -23.61 -55.80 -42.04
N GLU A 1206 -23.71 -56.14 -40.75
CA GLU A 1206 -24.17 -55.23 -39.69
C GLU A 1206 -23.23 -54.02 -39.54
N LEU A 1207 -21.91 -54.25 -39.53
CA LEU A 1207 -20.89 -53.18 -39.47
C LEU A 1207 -20.94 -52.26 -40.71
N ILE A 1208 -21.05 -52.83 -41.91
CA ILE A 1208 -21.18 -52.06 -43.16
C ILE A 1208 -22.46 -51.21 -43.15
N LYS A 1209 -23.58 -51.78 -42.66
CA LYS A 1209 -24.86 -51.07 -42.56
C LYS A 1209 -24.82 -49.92 -41.53
N GLU A 1210 -24.08 -50.09 -40.43
CA GLU A 1210 -23.86 -49.02 -39.45
C GLU A 1210 -23.04 -47.87 -40.07
N LEU A 1211 -21.94 -48.19 -40.74
CA LEU A 1211 -21.09 -47.21 -41.43
C LEU A 1211 -21.84 -46.45 -42.54
N ALA A 1212 -22.69 -47.13 -43.32
CA ALA A 1212 -23.50 -46.50 -44.35
C ALA A 1212 -24.51 -45.50 -43.77
N LYS A 1213 -25.10 -45.78 -42.58
CA LYS A 1213 -25.94 -44.80 -41.85
C LYS A 1213 -25.15 -43.56 -41.41
N ARG A 1214 -23.87 -43.73 -41.04
CA ARG A 1214 -22.92 -42.65 -40.74
C ARG A 1214 -22.42 -41.90 -41.98
N LYS A 1215 -22.98 -42.17 -43.18
CA LYS A 1215 -22.59 -41.61 -44.49
C LYS A 1215 -21.14 -41.90 -44.88
N TYR A 1216 -20.56 -43.02 -44.41
CA TYR A 1216 -19.20 -43.41 -44.77
C TYR A 1216 -19.16 -44.03 -46.19
N SER A 1217 -18.48 -43.35 -47.11
CA SER A 1217 -18.56 -43.60 -48.56
C SER A 1217 -18.19 -45.02 -49.00
N LYS A 1218 -17.08 -45.58 -48.49
CA LYS A 1218 -16.66 -46.96 -48.83
C LYS A 1218 -17.74 -47.99 -48.45
N ALA A 1219 -18.40 -47.79 -47.30
CA ALA A 1219 -19.47 -48.68 -46.85
C ALA A 1219 -20.78 -48.49 -47.65
N GLN A 1220 -21.09 -47.28 -48.10
CA GLN A 1220 -22.23 -47.04 -49.00
C GLN A 1220 -22.05 -47.78 -50.34
N ILE A 1221 -20.89 -47.63 -50.98
CA ILE A 1221 -20.54 -48.33 -52.24
C ILE A 1221 -20.60 -49.85 -52.04
N GLN A 1222 -20.01 -50.37 -50.95
CA GLN A 1222 -20.03 -51.80 -50.66
C GLN A 1222 -21.45 -52.32 -50.39
N LEU A 1223 -22.30 -51.53 -49.74
CA LEU A 1223 -23.69 -51.88 -49.45
C LEU A 1223 -24.57 -51.88 -50.73
N GLU A 1224 -24.36 -50.91 -51.63
CA GLU A 1224 -24.99 -50.88 -52.96
C GLU A 1224 -24.59 -52.11 -53.80
N TYR A 1225 -23.31 -52.47 -53.79
CA TYR A 1225 -22.81 -53.69 -54.44
C TYR A 1225 -23.52 -54.95 -53.88
N TYR A 1226 -23.62 -55.08 -52.56
CA TYR A 1226 -24.36 -56.16 -51.90
C TYR A 1226 -25.83 -56.25 -52.34
N TYR A 1227 -26.54 -55.12 -52.42
CA TYR A 1227 -27.92 -55.10 -52.88
C TYR A 1227 -28.05 -55.42 -54.37
N SER A 1228 -27.13 -54.94 -55.22
CA SER A 1228 -27.13 -55.22 -56.66
C SER A 1228 -26.99 -56.72 -57.00
N ILE A 1229 -26.14 -57.44 -56.27
CA ILE A 1229 -25.97 -58.90 -56.41
C ILE A 1229 -27.24 -59.64 -55.97
N ARG A 1230 -27.86 -59.21 -54.87
CA ARG A 1230 -29.10 -59.82 -54.35
C ARG A 1230 -30.28 -59.62 -55.29
N ILE A 1231 -30.35 -58.49 -55.99
CA ILE A 1231 -31.36 -58.22 -57.02
C ILE A 1231 -31.12 -59.08 -58.28
N ARG A 1232 -29.86 -59.28 -58.69
CA ARG A 1232 -29.53 -60.18 -59.82
C ARG A 1232 -29.82 -61.65 -59.51
N THR A 1233 -29.50 -62.12 -58.31
CA THR A 1233 -29.75 -63.53 -57.91
C THR A 1233 -31.23 -63.86 -57.71
N ASN A 1234 -32.07 -62.87 -57.38
CA ASN A 1234 -33.53 -63.00 -57.35
C ASN A 1234 -34.22 -62.82 -58.74
N LYS A 1235 -33.46 -62.60 -59.82
CA LYS A 1235 -33.96 -62.63 -61.22
C LYS A 1235 -33.49 -63.87 -62.00
N ILE A 1236 -32.72 -64.76 -61.35
CA ILE A 1236 -32.20 -66.03 -61.91
C ILE A 1236 -32.80 -67.23 -61.14
N LYS A 1237 -33.70 -66.95 -60.20
CA LYS A 1237 -34.71 -67.87 -59.67
C LYS A 1237 -36.07 -67.41 -60.17
#